data_AF-A0A7S0BDX3-F1
#
_entry.id   AF-A0A7S0BDX3-F1
#
_cell.length_a   1.000
_cell.length_b   1.000
_cell.length_c   1.000
_cell.angle_alpha   90.00
_cell.angle_beta   90.00
_cell.angle_gamma   90.00
#
_symmetry.space_group_name_H-M   'P 1'
#
loop_
_entity.id
_entity.type
_entity.pdbx_description
1 polymer ?
#
loop_
_entity_poly.entity_id
_entity_poly.type
_entity_poly.pdbx_seq_one_letter_code
_entity_poly.pdbx_strand_id
1 'polypeptide(L)'
;MSLMELGELLERSEALVVRERSDDYRDGIPRLKRSLAQIEVDVQKVSAARGAVGRNTVNEARAVRLLAEYGFETSTFNRNFKLANLDGLVESYTDFVSYVDLPSLLERNFEEGASETKTKAENAAQNLYKKALDSRLEKDLASARSGLWNDIEQTLQHSSSKLDNFKATRVKKQQAVVSIDPDYFNVIKSFVTSGVNTNVDNPADALRRAVHDSDPHVAACFDLVAVLAYETSRNTNLIRAARRVLEKQFRARLEAKYPAIGSLRDSIALFLRTETPELADDDAGSSVGGSATLWPQIFFLLRCGAAGEALELLDQSYEDGGHYSGFLRNFVENEESLEEETLKELIQEYSLRVVRGSDTYQKACYILLARIDPLGEPYLSREDVHRLSKSVEDYLWLMMFCICTDEERLSVPKELQSHQLLLADLQAQIRGLGTQHFDPEGRRPFLFVWVLLLTGQFASSLEYLLAHGDVLNSVHLGLPLYYSKLLQTERQMVGRAEAKLFDYELLLDEYSSGLALSCPAEAVYYAFLIENRVKREELLLKILVEVKYVGVFLGRINEENVRIPGLLEELATERPELKLDLAELASAAAEKIASSGDPYTALEIYFLEENDAAALDLILPGMSLELFAQASFDRDQALSYSRRLLGLTKGKHSDQTRGKGLFMRKRRSLDVLVKVAQFLDLYRRNDKVRAWKALTEMEILPLHREELSNRVKDMAFGGSLRFDRLVTNVGGEIFAVAMDTLHTLLLKEQVEARKSKDNAARLRLQELEGVAKTMIAFGSIMKYNGAEVYSLPVLLGI
;
A
#
# COMPACT_ATOMS: atom_id res chain seq x y z
N MET A 1 43.99 20.17 -50.25
CA MET A 1 44.71 20.93 -51.28
C MET A 1 43.82 22.07 -51.72
N SER A 2 44.34 23.29 -51.71
CA SER A 2 43.59 24.42 -52.29
C SER A 2 43.56 24.29 -53.81
N LEU A 3 42.52 24.83 -54.48
CA LEU A 3 42.43 24.87 -55.95
C LEU A 3 43.67 25.49 -56.61
N MET A 4 44.40 26.32 -55.87
CA MET A 4 45.64 26.97 -56.30
C MET A 4 46.81 25.97 -56.41
N GLU A 5 46.86 24.94 -55.58
CA GLU A 5 47.91 23.90 -55.60
C GLU A 5 47.71 22.88 -56.73
N LEU A 6 46.47 22.65 -57.16
CA LEU A 6 46.15 21.75 -58.28
C LEU A 6 46.56 22.39 -59.62
N GLY A 7 46.35 23.70 -59.77
CA GLY A 7 46.79 24.45 -60.95
C GLY A 7 48.31 24.38 -61.14
N GLU A 8 49.09 24.61 -60.07
CA GLU A 8 50.56 24.51 -60.13
C GLU A 8 51.05 23.10 -60.46
N LEU A 9 50.35 22.06 -59.98
CA LEU A 9 50.70 20.67 -60.27
C LEU A 9 50.37 20.27 -61.71
N LEU A 10 49.24 20.74 -62.24
CA LEU A 10 48.83 20.49 -63.63
C LEU A 10 49.78 21.18 -64.60
N GLU A 11 50.15 22.43 -64.32
CA GLU A 11 51.10 23.21 -65.11
C GLU A 11 52.52 22.59 -65.08
N ARG A 12 52.95 22.07 -63.93
CA ARG A 12 54.22 21.30 -63.83
C ARG A 12 54.17 19.95 -64.56
N SER A 13 53.02 19.29 -64.59
CA SER A 13 52.84 18.03 -65.30
C SER A 13 52.83 18.22 -66.83
N GLU A 14 52.19 19.29 -67.32
CA GLU A 14 52.21 19.65 -68.74
C GLU A 14 53.60 20.11 -69.19
N ALA A 15 54.33 20.83 -68.35
CA ALA A 15 55.73 21.21 -68.60
C ALA A 15 56.67 20.00 -68.69
N LEU A 16 56.38 18.90 -67.99
CA LEU A 16 57.12 17.64 -68.09
C LEU A 16 56.79 16.88 -69.37
N VAL A 17 55.52 16.85 -69.78
CA VAL A 17 55.07 16.20 -71.03
C VAL A 17 55.59 16.93 -72.29
N VAL A 18 55.73 18.25 -72.25
CA VAL A 18 56.33 19.02 -73.36
C VAL A 18 57.84 18.77 -73.48
N ARG A 19 58.53 18.45 -72.37
CA ARG A 19 59.95 18.07 -72.36
C ARG A 19 60.20 16.66 -72.90
N GLU A 20 59.18 15.80 -72.96
CA GLU A 20 59.25 14.42 -73.48
C GLU A 20 59.05 14.30 -75.00
N ARG A 21 58.86 15.41 -75.74
CA ARG A 21 58.74 15.39 -77.22
C ARG A 21 60.09 15.43 -77.97
N SER A 22 61.23 15.47 -77.29
CA SER A 22 62.54 15.31 -77.94
C SER A 22 63.05 13.88 -77.80
N ASP A 23 63.14 13.18 -78.94
CA ASP A 23 63.61 11.80 -79.08
C ASP A 23 65.09 11.61 -78.73
N ASP A 24 65.45 11.65 -77.43
CA ASP A 24 66.75 11.13 -76.99
C ASP A 24 66.62 10.20 -75.77
N TYR A 25 66.89 8.92 -76.07
CA TYR A 25 66.78 7.76 -75.19
C TYR A 25 67.99 7.70 -74.26
N ARG A 26 67.95 8.28 -73.05
CA ARG A 26 69.06 8.08 -72.10
C ARG A 26 68.84 8.18 -70.59
N ASP A 27 67.62 8.33 -70.08
CA ASP A 27 67.40 8.31 -68.63
C ASP A 27 66.54 7.12 -68.20
N GLY A 28 67.15 6.22 -67.43
CA GLY A 28 66.62 4.93 -66.97
C GLY A 28 65.41 5.02 -66.05
N ILE A 29 64.26 5.39 -66.61
CA ILE A 29 62.96 5.38 -65.94
C ILE A 29 62.18 4.15 -66.45
N PRO A 30 61.82 3.19 -65.57
CA PRO A 30 61.11 1.98 -65.99
C PRO A 30 59.66 2.30 -66.40
N ARG A 31 59.23 1.79 -67.56
CA ARG A 31 57.85 1.94 -68.07
C ARG A 31 56.93 0.85 -67.51
N LEU A 32 55.74 1.25 -67.05
CA LEU A 32 54.68 0.34 -66.59
C LEU A 32 54.17 -0.53 -67.74
N LYS A 33 54.24 -1.86 -67.58
CA LYS A 33 53.75 -2.83 -68.58
C LYS A 33 52.33 -3.36 -68.30
N ARG A 34 51.61 -2.85 -67.28
CA ARG A 34 50.24 -3.27 -66.89
C ARG A 34 49.40 -2.09 -66.40
N SER A 35 48.07 -2.16 -66.56
CA SER A 35 47.14 -1.16 -66.01
C SER A 35 46.94 -1.34 -64.50
N LEU A 36 46.74 -0.24 -63.76
CA LEU A 36 46.61 -0.24 -62.29
C LEU A 36 45.42 -1.09 -61.81
N ALA A 37 44.32 -1.08 -62.56
CA ALA A 37 43.11 -1.84 -62.26
C ALA A 37 43.33 -3.37 -62.36
N GLN A 38 44.13 -3.83 -63.34
CA GLN A 38 44.47 -5.25 -63.45
C GLN A 38 45.39 -5.71 -62.31
N ILE A 39 46.26 -4.83 -61.83
CA ILE A 39 47.14 -5.09 -60.68
C ILE A 39 46.30 -5.27 -59.41
N GLU A 40 45.29 -4.42 -59.20
CA GLU A 40 44.43 -4.51 -58.03
C GLU A 40 43.62 -5.81 -57.99
N VAL A 41 43.03 -6.22 -59.13
CA VAL A 41 42.27 -7.46 -59.25
C VAL A 41 43.13 -8.69 -58.96
N ASP A 42 44.36 -8.74 -59.47
CA ASP A 42 45.25 -9.86 -59.21
C ASP A 42 45.77 -9.89 -57.76
N VAL A 43 46.01 -8.72 -57.16
CA VAL A 43 46.39 -8.59 -55.75
C VAL A 43 45.26 -9.04 -54.82
N GLN A 44 44.01 -8.80 -55.23
CA GLN A 44 42.82 -9.31 -54.54
C GLN A 44 42.69 -10.83 -54.70
N LYS A 45 42.89 -11.39 -55.90
CA LYS A 45 42.90 -12.85 -56.13
C LYS A 45 43.96 -13.58 -55.28
N VAL A 46 45.18 -13.04 -55.20
CA VAL A 46 46.24 -13.58 -54.33
C VAL A 46 45.89 -13.42 -52.84
N SER A 47 45.17 -12.36 -52.46
CA SER A 47 44.71 -12.16 -51.08
C SER A 47 43.60 -13.12 -50.67
N ALA A 48 42.73 -13.51 -51.61
CA ALA A 48 41.64 -14.44 -51.39
C ALA A 48 42.13 -15.89 -51.18
N ALA A 49 43.31 -16.23 -51.72
CA ALA A 49 43.95 -17.54 -51.52
C ALA A 49 44.54 -17.75 -50.09
N ARG A 50 44.39 -16.77 -49.17
CA ARG A 50 44.87 -16.82 -47.77
C ARG A 50 44.36 -17.99 -46.93
N GLY A 51 43.32 -18.70 -47.38
CA GLY A 51 42.78 -19.86 -46.68
C GLY A 51 43.68 -21.10 -46.70
N ALA A 52 44.62 -21.22 -47.65
CA ALA A 52 45.36 -22.46 -47.86
C ALA A 52 46.87 -22.40 -47.54
N VAL A 53 47.48 -21.20 -47.39
CA VAL A 53 48.91 -21.05 -47.06
C VAL A 53 49.13 -19.84 -46.13
N GLY A 54 49.99 -20.01 -45.11
CA GLY A 54 50.19 -19.07 -44.00
C GLY A 54 50.52 -17.61 -44.38
N ARG A 55 50.13 -16.67 -43.51
CA ARG A 55 50.15 -15.22 -43.74
C ARG A 55 51.50 -14.63 -44.20
N ASN A 56 52.63 -15.18 -43.70
CA ASN A 56 53.96 -14.65 -44.01
C ASN A 56 54.44 -14.99 -45.42
N THR A 57 54.18 -16.20 -45.91
CA THR A 57 54.60 -16.60 -47.26
C THR A 57 53.79 -15.88 -48.34
N VAL A 58 52.51 -15.58 -48.08
CA VAL A 58 51.66 -14.74 -48.95
C VAL A 58 52.16 -13.30 -49.01
N ASN A 59 52.66 -12.76 -47.89
CA ASN A 59 53.23 -11.41 -47.85
C ASN A 59 54.61 -11.35 -48.53
N GLU A 60 55.44 -12.38 -48.41
CA GLU A 60 56.72 -12.50 -49.12
C GLU A 60 56.52 -12.66 -50.63
N ALA A 61 55.53 -13.46 -51.07
CA ALA A 61 55.16 -13.57 -52.47
C ALA A 61 54.64 -12.23 -53.05
N ARG A 62 53.92 -11.44 -52.25
CA ARG A 62 53.54 -10.06 -52.59
C ARG A 62 54.74 -9.14 -52.76
N ALA A 63 55.70 -9.18 -51.83
CA ALA A 63 56.90 -8.35 -51.89
C ALA A 63 57.78 -8.69 -53.11
N VAL A 64 57.97 -9.99 -53.38
CA VAL A 64 58.74 -10.46 -54.54
C VAL A 64 58.04 -10.11 -55.86
N ARG A 65 56.70 -10.10 -55.90
CA ARG A 65 55.91 -9.63 -57.05
C ARG A 65 56.05 -8.13 -57.28
N LEU A 66 55.95 -7.32 -56.23
CA LEU A 66 56.17 -5.86 -56.32
C LEU A 66 57.58 -5.53 -56.82
N LEU A 67 58.60 -6.29 -56.40
CA LEU A 67 59.98 -6.07 -56.85
C LEU A 67 60.20 -6.47 -58.31
N ALA A 68 59.57 -7.55 -58.78
CA ALA A 68 59.55 -7.89 -60.21
C ALA A 68 58.78 -6.84 -61.04
N GLU A 69 57.71 -6.23 -60.48
CA GLU A 69 56.93 -5.14 -61.09
C GLU A 69 57.76 -3.86 -61.31
N TYR A 70 58.87 -3.67 -60.59
CA TYR A 70 59.86 -2.58 -60.85
C TYR A 70 61.02 -3.00 -61.77
N GLY A 71 61.00 -4.20 -62.35
CA GLY A 71 61.97 -4.66 -63.35
C GLY A 71 63.22 -5.35 -62.80
N PHE A 72 63.22 -5.77 -61.53
CA PHE A 72 64.34 -6.50 -60.93
C PHE A 72 64.27 -8.02 -61.23
N GLU A 73 65.33 -8.60 -61.78
CA GLU A 73 65.43 -10.05 -62.02
C GLU A 73 65.48 -10.83 -60.70
N THR A 74 64.56 -11.77 -60.52
CA THR A 74 64.46 -12.58 -59.30
C THR A 74 64.33 -14.06 -59.65
N SER A 75 65.47 -14.76 -59.73
CA SER A 75 65.50 -16.23 -59.80
C SER A 75 64.87 -16.89 -58.56
N THR A 76 64.64 -16.11 -57.50
CA THR A 76 63.89 -16.45 -56.28
C THR A 76 62.36 -16.43 -56.46
N PHE A 77 61.83 -15.81 -57.52
CA PHE A 77 60.39 -15.69 -57.80
C PHE A 77 59.71 -17.05 -57.97
N ASN A 78 60.34 -17.95 -58.72
CA ASN A 78 59.78 -19.26 -59.09
C ASN A 78 59.81 -20.30 -57.96
N ARG A 79 60.66 -20.12 -56.93
CA ARG A 79 60.78 -21.09 -55.83
C ARG A 79 59.69 -20.92 -54.78
N ASN A 80 59.32 -19.68 -54.48
CA ASN A 80 58.37 -19.37 -53.41
C ASN A 80 56.91 -19.48 -53.88
N PHE A 81 56.62 -19.20 -55.16
CA PHE A 81 55.30 -19.47 -55.77
C PHE A 81 55.03 -20.97 -55.94
N LYS A 82 56.06 -21.77 -56.26
CA LYS A 82 56.00 -23.25 -56.25
C LYS A 82 55.77 -23.84 -54.86
N LEU A 83 56.45 -23.32 -53.83
CA LEU A 83 56.24 -23.76 -52.44
C LEU A 83 54.82 -23.43 -51.92
N ALA A 84 54.16 -22.43 -52.48
CA ALA A 84 52.80 -22.04 -52.15
C ALA A 84 51.72 -22.63 -53.09
N ASN A 85 52.10 -23.43 -54.10
CA ASN A 85 51.20 -24.04 -55.10
C ASN A 85 50.32 -23.01 -55.86
N LEU A 86 50.85 -21.83 -56.16
CA LEU A 86 50.10 -20.72 -56.80
C LEU A 86 50.38 -20.55 -58.31
N ASP A 87 51.15 -21.45 -58.92
CA ASP A 87 51.66 -21.33 -60.30
C ASP A 87 50.58 -21.34 -61.41
N GLY A 88 49.32 -21.68 -61.10
CA GLY A 88 48.21 -21.71 -62.07
C GLY A 88 47.27 -20.51 -62.04
N LEU A 89 47.46 -19.54 -61.14
CA LEU A 89 46.45 -18.51 -60.86
C LEU A 89 46.56 -17.25 -61.74
N VAL A 90 47.57 -17.15 -62.60
CA VAL A 90 47.85 -15.95 -63.39
C VAL A 90 48.17 -16.35 -64.84
N GLU A 91 47.34 -15.94 -65.79
CA GLU A 91 47.62 -16.11 -67.23
C GLU A 91 48.77 -15.20 -67.68
N SER A 92 49.62 -15.70 -68.59
CA SER A 92 50.62 -14.88 -69.28
C SER A 92 49.95 -14.06 -70.38
N TYR A 93 50.11 -12.73 -70.34
CA TYR A 93 49.54 -11.83 -71.34
C TYR A 93 50.50 -11.52 -72.49
N THR A 94 49.95 -11.48 -73.70
CA THR A 94 50.48 -10.75 -74.85
C THR A 94 49.52 -9.61 -75.19
N ASP A 95 50.01 -8.39 -75.00
CA ASP A 95 49.91 -7.24 -75.93
C ASP A 95 49.59 -5.91 -75.25
N PHE A 96 50.43 -4.94 -75.58
CA PHE A 96 50.47 -3.57 -75.11
C PHE A 96 49.32 -2.76 -75.72
N VAL A 97 48.65 -1.94 -74.90
CA VAL A 97 47.82 -0.82 -75.39
C VAL A 97 48.45 0.48 -74.89
N SER A 98 49.00 1.24 -75.83
CA SER A 98 49.42 2.63 -75.63
C SER A 98 48.20 3.53 -75.61
N TYR A 99 48.23 4.57 -74.76
CA TYR A 99 47.22 5.62 -74.53
C TYR A 99 46.15 5.30 -73.47
N VAL A 100 46.33 5.89 -72.27
CA VAL A 100 45.27 6.10 -71.28
C VAL A 100 45.20 7.60 -71.04
N ASP A 101 44.03 8.18 -71.26
CA ASP A 101 43.73 9.59 -71.06
C ASP A 101 43.65 9.89 -69.55
N LEU A 102 44.76 10.37 -68.99
CA LEU A 102 44.95 10.63 -67.57
C LEU A 102 43.96 11.67 -66.96
N PRO A 103 43.59 12.76 -67.65
CA PRO A 103 42.71 13.80 -67.11
C PRO A 103 41.32 13.28 -66.76
N SER A 104 40.70 12.52 -67.67
CA SER A 104 39.35 11.98 -67.49
C SER A 104 39.29 10.89 -66.39
N LEU A 105 40.42 10.24 -66.09
CA LEU A 105 40.54 9.27 -64.99
C LEU A 105 40.69 9.95 -63.63
N LEU A 106 41.40 11.09 -63.57
CA LEU A 106 41.54 11.90 -62.35
C LEU A 106 40.23 12.59 -61.96
N GLU A 107 39.48 13.13 -62.93
CA GLU A 107 38.16 13.72 -62.67
C GLU A 107 37.18 12.69 -62.09
N ARG A 108 37.14 11.50 -62.69
CA ARG A 108 36.23 10.43 -62.25
C ARG A 108 36.54 9.91 -60.84
N ASN A 109 37.83 9.75 -60.52
CA ASN A 109 38.27 9.36 -59.18
C ASN A 109 38.00 10.45 -58.13
N PHE A 110 38.05 11.74 -58.52
CA PHE A 110 37.75 12.83 -57.62
C PHE A 110 36.25 12.92 -57.32
N GLU A 111 35.39 12.73 -58.33
CA GLU A 111 33.94 12.70 -58.16
C GLU A 111 33.47 11.51 -57.31
N GLU A 112 34.00 10.31 -57.57
CA GLU A 112 33.66 9.12 -56.78
C GLU A 112 34.17 9.25 -55.33
N GLY A 113 35.38 9.77 -55.11
CA GLY A 113 35.94 10.01 -53.78
C GLY A 113 35.22 11.11 -53.00
N ALA A 114 34.76 12.18 -53.66
CA ALA A 114 33.97 13.24 -53.03
C ALA A 114 32.57 12.74 -52.62
N SER A 115 31.94 11.88 -53.41
CA SER A 115 30.62 11.32 -53.07
C SER A 115 30.70 10.30 -51.91
N GLU A 116 31.73 9.46 -51.88
CA GLU A 116 31.94 8.51 -50.78
C GLU A 116 32.29 9.20 -49.48
N THR A 117 33.11 10.26 -49.51
CA THR A 117 33.47 11.00 -48.29
C THR A 117 32.29 11.79 -47.74
N LYS A 118 31.45 12.36 -48.60
CA LYS A 118 30.21 13.05 -48.19
C LYS A 118 29.21 12.07 -47.55
N THR A 119 28.96 10.93 -48.17
CA THR A 119 28.03 9.92 -47.63
C THR A 119 28.56 9.27 -46.34
N LYS A 120 29.88 9.01 -46.23
CA LYS A 120 30.50 8.55 -44.98
C LYS A 120 30.43 9.62 -43.88
N ALA A 121 30.61 10.90 -44.21
CA ALA A 121 30.48 12.00 -43.25
C ALA A 121 29.03 12.21 -42.78
N GLU A 122 28.05 12.13 -43.68
CA GLU A 122 26.62 12.23 -43.36
C GLU A 122 26.17 11.05 -42.47
N ASN A 123 26.58 9.82 -42.80
CA ASN A 123 26.29 8.65 -41.98
C ASN A 123 27.00 8.70 -40.62
N ALA A 124 28.23 9.22 -40.55
CA ALA A 124 28.94 9.42 -39.29
C ALA A 124 28.25 10.50 -38.43
N ALA A 125 27.81 11.60 -39.03
CA ALA A 125 27.07 12.67 -38.35
C ALA A 125 25.72 12.19 -37.84
N GLN A 126 24.96 11.41 -38.62
CA GLN A 126 23.70 10.81 -38.20
C GLN A 126 23.89 9.80 -37.07
N ASN A 127 24.93 8.98 -37.14
CA ASN A 127 25.25 8.03 -36.06
C ASN A 127 25.71 8.73 -34.78
N LEU A 128 26.49 9.81 -34.88
CA LEU A 128 26.86 10.62 -33.72
C LEU A 128 25.66 11.35 -33.11
N TYR A 129 24.76 11.88 -33.95
CA TYR A 129 23.52 12.50 -33.50
C TYR A 129 22.61 11.50 -32.79
N LYS A 130 22.43 10.31 -33.37
CA LYS A 130 21.62 9.23 -32.77
C LYS A 130 22.22 8.74 -31.45
N LYS A 131 23.54 8.54 -31.40
CA LYS A 131 24.24 8.13 -30.18
C LYS A 131 24.21 9.22 -29.10
N ALA A 132 24.27 10.49 -29.47
CA ALA A 132 24.10 11.60 -28.55
C ALA A 132 22.67 11.67 -28.01
N LEU A 133 21.67 11.48 -28.87
CA LEU A 133 20.25 11.42 -28.50
C LEU A 133 19.98 10.26 -27.54
N ASP A 134 20.48 9.06 -27.85
CA ASP A 134 20.33 7.87 -27.01
C ASP A 134 21.04 8.06 -25.66
N SER A 135 22.25 8.63 -25.66
CA SER A 135 22.96 8.93 -24.40
C SER A 135 22.26 9.98 -23.55
N ARG A 136 21.62 10.97 -24.20
CA ARG A 136 20.84 12.00 -23.51
C ARG A 136 19.54 11.42 -22.97
N LEU A 137 18.87 10.56 -23.74
CA LEU A 137 17.67 9.87 -23.32
C LEU A 137 17.94 8.88 -22.18
N GLU A 138 19.06 8.16 -22.21
CA GLU A 138 19.50 7.32 -21.09
C GLU A 138 19.87 8.16 -19.86
N LYS A 139 20.53 9.30 -20.04
CA LYS A 139 20.87 10.21 -18.93
C LYS A 139 19.63 10.87 -18.34
N ASP A 140 18.66 11.23 -19.17
CA ASP A 140 17.38 11.81 -18.75
C ASP A 140 16.50 10.74 -18.10
N LEU A 141 16.50 9.48 -18.59
CA LEU A 141 15.84 8.35 -17.94
C LEU A 141 16.52 7.93 -16.64
N ALA A 142 17.84 8.01 -16.56
CA ALA A 142 18.59 7.74 -15.33
C ALA A 142 18.41 8.88 -14.32
N SER A 143 18.33 10.14 -14.77
CA SER A 143 18.00 11.31 -13.95
C SER A 143 16.55 11.28 -13.50
N ALA A 144 15.63 10.84 -14.35
CA ALA A 144 14.23 10.66 -14.01
C ALA A 144 14.05 9.46 -13.08
N ARG A 145 14.76 8.34 -13.28
CA ARG A 145 14.73 7.21 -12.34
C ARG A 145 15.37 7.55 -11.01
N SER A 146 16.52 8.21 -10.98
CA SER A 146 17.16 8.61 -9.72
C SER A 146 16.40 9.75 -9.04
N GLY A 147 15.80 10.68 -9.78
CA GLY A 147 14.87 11.67 -9.27
C GLY A 147 13.62 11.02 -8.69
N LEU A 148 12.98 10.11 -9.42
CA LEU A 148 11.79 9.38 -8.95
C LEU A 148 12.12 8.47 -7.76
N TRP A 149 13.28 7.79 -7.76
CA TRP A 149 13.72 6.97 -6.63
C TRP A 149 14.13 7.81 -5.43
N ASN A 150 14.80 8.94 -5.62
CA ASN A 150 15.12 9.86 -4.53
C ASN A 150 13.88 10.58 -4.01
N ASP A 151 12.88 10.87 -4.85
CA ASP A 151 11.60 11.45 -4.44
C ASP A 151 10.76 10.39 -3.73
N ILE A 152 10.71 9.14 -4.22
CA ILE A 152 10.05 8.03 -3.53
C ILE A 152 10.75 7.71 -2.21
N GLU A 153 12.08 7.71 -2.16
CA GLU A 153 12.88 7.44 -0.98
C GLU A 153 12.85 8.62 0.01
N GLN A 154 12.86 9.87 -0.45
CA GLN A 154 12.63 11.04 0.41
C GLN A 154 11.19 11.12 0.88
N THR A 155 10.20 10.71 0.09
CA THR A 155 8.79 10.68 0.49
C THR A 155 8.52 9.53 1.46
N LEU A 156 9.15 8.36 1.27
CA LEU A 156 9.12 7.22 2.20
C LEU A 156 9.93 7.48 3.48
N GLN A 157 11.07 8.18 3.39
CA GLN A 157 11.86 8.58 4.55
C GLN A 157 11.25 9.78 5.26
N HIS A 158 10.58 10.72 4.59
CA HIS A 158 9.81 11.79 5.24
C HIS A 158 8.50 11.27 5.84
N SER A 159 7.82 10.31 5.20
CA SER A 159 6.64 9.67 5.79
C SER A 159 7.04 8.75 6.95
N SER A 160 8.10 7.94 6.81
CA SER A 160 8.63 7.12 7.91
C SER A 160 9.20 7.96 9.02
N SER A 161 10.02 8.99 8.76
CA SER A 161 10.59 9.83 9.84
C SER A 161 9.56 10.74 10.50
N LYS A 162 8.50 11.18 9.79
CA LYS A 162 7.36 11.87 10.43
C LYS A 162 6.49 10.90 11.21
N LEU A 163 6.25 9.68 10.73
CA LEU A 163 5.53 8.62 11.44
C LEU A 163 6.35 8.08 12.63
N ASP A 164 7.67 8.04 12.54
CA ASP A 164 8.58 7.61 13.60
C ASP A 164 8.80 8.73 14.62
N ASN A 165 8.77 10.01 14.21
CA ASN A 165 8.64 11.14 15.12
C ASN A 165 7.24 11.19 15.75
N PHE A 166 6.18 10.77 15.05
CA PHE A 166 4.85 10.58 15.60
C PHE A 166 4.85 9.45 16.64
N LYS A 167 5.50 8.32 16.37
CA LYS A 167 5.74 7.23 17.34
C LYS A 167 6.59 7.69 18.54
N ALA A 168 7.63 8.50 18.32
CA ALA A 168 8.47 9.03 19.39
C ALA A 168 7.72 10.05 20.28
N THR A 169 6.80 10.81 19.71
CA THR A 169 5.90 11.71 20.46
C THR A 169 4.77 10.92 21.15
N ARG A 170 4.37 9.78 20.57
CA ARG A 170 3.35 8.83 21.07
C ARG A 170 3.80 8.05 22.30
N VAL A 171 5.08 7.69 22.44
CA VAL A 171 5.60 7.08 23.68
C VAL A 171 5.47 8.03 24.89
N LYS A 172 5.40 9.35 24.68
CA LYS A 172 5.13 10.33 25.74
C LYS A 172 3.65 10.67 25.95
N LYS A 173 2.75 10.33 25.01
CA LYS A 173 1.31 10.64 25.07
C LYS A 173 0.38 9.42 25.18
N GLN A 174 0.89 8.19 25.12
CA GLN A 174 0.14 6.93 25.27
C GLN A 174 -0.55 6.71 26.64
N GLN A 175 -0.54 7.71 27.52
CA GLN A 175 -1.36 7.74 28.74
C GLN A 175 -2.60 8.65 28.63
N ALA A 176 -2.81 9.33 27.51
CA ALA A 176 -4.12 9.90 27.21
C ALA A 176 -5.01 8.76 26.69
N VAL A 177 -5.90 8.28 27.56
CA VAL A 177 -7.02 7.42 27.19
C VAL A 177 -7.62 7.97 25.89
N VAL A 178 -7.60 7.18 24.81
CA VAL A 178 -8.33 7.52 23.58
C VAL A 178 -9.80 7.56 24.00
N SER A 179 -10.31 8.77 24.26
CA SER A 179 -11.69 8.96 24.65
C SER A 179 -12.57 8.68 23.45
N ILE A 180 -13.35 7.60 23.51
CA ILE A 180 -14.44 7.39 22.56
C ILE A 180 -15.58 8.33 22.93
N ASP A 181 -16.09 9.01 21.93
CA ASP A 181 -17.38 9.67 22.03
C ASP A 181 -18.48 8.63 21.73
N PRO A 182 -19.41 8.37 22.67
CA PRO A 182 -20.50 7.42 22.47
C PRO A 182 -21.34 7.72 21.23
N ASP A 183 -21.50 9.00 20.86
CA ASP A 183 -22.35 9.40 19.75
C ASP A 183 -21.70 9.01 18.41
N TYR A 184 -20.40 9.25 18.27
CA TYR A 184 -19.64 8.75 17.13
C TYR A 184 -19.69 7.23 17.02
N PHE A 185 -19.48 6.52 18.14
CA PHE A 185 -19.50 5.06 18.15
C PHE A 185 -20.87 4.49 17.77
N ASN A 186 -21.97 5.08 18.26
CA ASN A 186 -23.32 4.65 17.91
C ASN A 186 -23.57 4.74 16.40
N VAL A 187 -23.08 5.80 15.75
CA VAL A 187 -23.14 5.94 14.29
C VAL A 187 -22.33 4.84 13.62
N ILE A 188 -21.09 4.59 14.04
CA ILE A 188 -20.24 3.52 13.48
C ILE A 188 -20.88 2.14 13.64
N LYS A 189 -21.39 1.84 14.83
CA LYS A 189 -22.10 0.58 15.11
C LYS A 189 -23.30 0.43 14.18
N SER A 190 -24.13 1.46 14.05
CA SER A 190 -25.27 1.43 13.13
C SER A 190 -24.81 1.17 11.69
N PHE A 191 -23.76 1.87 11.23
CA PHE A 191 -23.20 1.73 9.89
C PHE A 191 -22.66 0.32 9.62
N VAL A 192 -21.95 -0.29 10.58
CA VAL A 192 -21.44 -1.65 10.44
C VAL A 192 -22.58 -2.67 10.42
N THR A 193 -23.55 -2.57 11.33
CA THR A 193 -24.68 -3.52 11.44
C THR A 193 -25.68 -3.43 10.27
N SER A 194 -25.96 -2.24 9.74
CA SER A 194 -27.06 -2.04 8.77
C SER A 194 -26.72 -2.38 7.32
N GLY A 195 -25.47 -2.74 6.99
CA GLY A 195 -25.08 -2.82 5.58
C GLY A 195 -24.75 -1.44 4.99
N VAL A 196 -23.94 -1.39 3.91
CA VAL A 196 -23.87 -0.22 3.01
C VAL A 196 -25.11 -0.21 2.07
N ASN A 197 -26.18 -0.93 2.43
CA ASN A 197 -27.40 -1.01 1.64
C ASN A 197 -28.22 0.28 1.79
N THR A 198 -27.83 1.26 0.98
CA THR A 198 -28.70 2.06 0.10
C THR A 198 -30.02 2.55 0.72
N ASN A 199 -29.99 3.81 1.20
CA ASN A 199 -31.10 4.76 1.49
C ASN A 199 -31.14 5.30 2.92
N VAL A 200 -30.35 4.75 3.84
CA VAL A 200 -30.27 5.26 5.22
C VAL A 200 -29.01 6.12 5.35
N ASP A 201 -29.19 7.42 5.10
CA ASP A 201 -28.29 8.56 5.38
C ASP A 201 -26.82 8.45 4.92
N ASN A 202 -26.33 9.49 4.25
CA ASN A 202 -24.90 9.65 3.98
C ASN A 202 -24.13 9.51 5.32
N PRO A 203 -23.05 8.71 5.41
CA PRO A 203 -22.28 8.59 6.66
C PRO A 203 -21.85 9.97 7.20
N ALA A 204 -21.62 10.94 6.32
CA ALA A 204 -21.35 12.32 6.72
C ALA A 204 -22.53 12.99 7.46
N ASP A 205 -23.78 12.77 7.04
CA ASP A 205 -24.98 13.36 7.67
C ASP A 205 -25.30 12.72 9.03
N ALA A 206 -25.04 11.43 9.17
CA ALA A 206 -25.19 10.72 10.44
C ALA A 206 -24.12 11.17 11.44
N LEU A 207 -22.86 11.28 11.00
CA LEU A 207 -21.76 11.80 11.82
C LEU A 207 -21.96 13.27 12.18
N ARG A 208 -22.48 14.09 11.26
CA ARG A 208 -22.84 15.48 11.54
C ARG A 208 -23.83 15.59 12.70
N ARG A 209 -24.87 14.75 12.75
CA ARG A 209 -25.86 14.76 13.84
C ARG A 209 -25.28 14.32 15.18
N ALA A 210 -24.26 13.48 15.17
CA ALA A 210 -23.52 13.10 16.37
C ALA A 210 -22.65 14.25 16.92
N VAL A 211 -22.31 15.26 16.10
CA VAL A 211 -21.62 16.46 16.56
C VAL A 211 -22.61 17.38 17.28
N HIS A 212 -22.82 17.14 18.57
CA HIS A 212 -23.90 17.82 19.30
C HIS A 212 -23.56 19.23 19.82
N ASP A 213 -22.28 19.67 19.86
CA ASP A 213 -21.93 21.02 20.36
C ASP A 213 -20.48 21.49 20.04
N SER A 214 -19.91 21.13 18.89
CA SER A 214 -18.56 21.56 18.49
C SER A 214 -18.56 22.71 17.48
N ASP A 215 -17.41 23.41 17.37
CA ASP A 215 -17.12 24.52 16.46
C ASP A 215 -17.93 24.45 15.15
N PRO A 216 -18.64 25.53 14.75
CA PRO A 216 -19.47 25.55 13.54
C PRO A 216 -18.74 25.08 12.27
N HIS A 217 -17.41 25.19 12.22
CA HIS A 217 -16.61 24.70 11.11
C HIS A 217 -16.56 23.17 11.03
N VAL A 218 -16.69 22.44 12.15
CA VAL A 218 -16.79 20.96 12.17
C VAL A 218 -18.04 20.52 11.43
N ALA A 219 -19.19 21.10 11.78
CA ALA A 219 -20.45 20.83 11.10
C ALA A 219 -20.36 21.20 9.61
N ALA A 220 -19.74 22.34 9.28
CA ALA A 220 -19.53 22.76 7.90
C ALA A 220 -18.62 21.80 7.11
N CYS A 221 -17.60 21.19 7.75
CA CYS A 221 -16.78 20.16 7.12
C CYS A 221 -17.61 18.92 6.78
N PHE A 222 -18.44 18.42 7.70
CA PHE A 222 -19.31 17.27 7.43
C PHE A 222 -20.36 17.58 6.37
N ASP A 223 -20.99 18.76 6.42
CA ASP A 223 -21.94 19.23 5.39
C ASP A 223 -21.30 19.27 4.00
N LEU A 224 -20.07 19.81 3.91
CA LEU A 224 -19.32 19.87 2.66
C LEU A 224 -19.00 18.47 2.14
N VAL A 225 -18.48 17.59 2.99
CA VAL A 225 -18.17 16.20 2.59
C VAL A 225 -19.43 15.44 2.17
N ALA A 226 -20.56 15.69 2.83
CA ALA A 226 -21.83 15.09 2.45
C ALA A 226 -22.23 15.46 1.02
N VAL A 227 -22.14 16.75 0.68
CA VAL A 227 -22.42 17.25 -0.67
C VAL A 227 -21.43 16.69 -1.68
N LEU A 228 -20.12 16.71 -1.38
CA LEU A 228 -19.10 16.20 -2.31
C LEU A 228 -19.24 14.70 -2.55
N ALA A 229 -19.55 13.91 -1.52
CA ALA A 229 -19.78 12.47 -1.64
C ALA A 229 -21.01 12.18 -2.53
N TYR A 230 -22.08 12.95 -2.35
CA TYR A 230 -23.27 12.84 -3.18
C TYR A 230 -22.99 13.16 -4.65
N GLU A 231 -22.26 14.24 -4.91
CA GLU A 231 -21.92 14.68 -6.27
C GLU A 231 -20.93 13.73 -6.96
N THR A 232 -20.00 13.13 -6.20
CA THR A 232 -19.12 12.05 -6.69
C THR A 232 -19.93 10.86 -7.20
N SER A 233 -21.00 10.47 -6.50
CA SER A 233 -21.87 9.37 -6.94
C SER A 233 -22.60 9.66 -8.26
N ARG A 234 -22.73 10.93 -8.63
CA ARG A 234 -23.35 11.40 -9.88
C ARG A 234 -22.34 11.69 -10.99
N ASN A 235 -21.04 11.49 -10.75
CA ASN A 235 -19.96 11.86 -11.67
C ASN A 235 -20.03 13.33 -12.13
N THR A 236 -20.44 14.23 -11.24
CA THR A 236 -20.48 15.67 -11.54
C THR A 236 -19.13 16.34 -11.22
N ASN A 237 -18.93 17.53 -11.75
CA ASN A 237 -17.72 18.31 -11.50
C ASN A 237 -17.64 18.75 -10.03
N LEU A 238 -16.71 18.15 -9.28
CA LEU A 238 -16.51 18.40 -7.85
C LEU A 238 -16.16 19.87 -7.53
N ILE A 239 -15.49 20.57 -8.44
CA ILE A 239 -15.15 21.99 -8.29
C ILE A 239 -16.44 22.82 -8.27
N ARG A 240 -17.37 22.54 -9.18
CA ARG A 240 -18.69 23.19 -9.20
C ARG A 240 -19.51 22.84 -7.98
N ALA A 241 -19.42 21.60 -7.49
CA ALA A 241 -20.08 21.19 -6.25
C ALA A 241 -19.57 21.99 -5.04
N ALA A 242 -18.26 22.11 -4.86
CA ALA A 242 -17.65 22.92 -3.81
C ALA A 242 -18.05 24.41 -3.93
N ARG A 243 -18.05 24.96 -5.15
CA ARG A 243 -18.50 26.33 -5.42
C ARG A 243 -19.97 26.55 -5.02
N ARG A 244 -20.86 25.60 -5.35
CA ARG A 244 -22.28 25.65 -4.97
C ARG A 244 -22.51 25.60 -3.46
N VAL A 245 -21.62 24.94 -2.71
CA VAL A 245 -21.68 24.98 -1.24
C VAL A 245 -21.42 26.40 -0.74
N LEU A 246 -20.42 27.09 -1.27
CA LEU A 246 -20.13 28.49 -0.95
C LEU A 246 -21.30 29.41 -1.33
N GLU A 247 -21.92 29.20 -2.49
CA GLU A 247 -23.10 29.96 -2.96
C GLU A 247 -24.29 29.80 -2.00
N LYS A 248 -24.63 28.56 -1.65
CA LYS A 248 -25.70 28.24 -0.70
C LYS A 248 -25.42 28.80 0.69
N GLN A 249 -24.18 28.71 1.16
CA GLN A 249 -23.77 29.25 2.47
C GLN A 249 -24.01 30.77 2.53
N PHE A 250 -23.61 31.51 1.50
CA PHE A 250 -23.81 32.96 1.44
C PHE A 250 -25.30 33.33 1.33
N ARG A 251 -26.04 32.62 0.47
CA ARG A 251 -27.49 32.80 0.35
C ARG A 251 -28.21 32.57 1.69
N ALA A 252 -27.90 31.47 2.38
CA ALA A 252 -28.49 31.17 3.68
C ALA A 252 -28.14 32.24 4.73
N ARG A 253 -26.92 32.78 4.70
CA ARG A 253 -26.50 33.90 5.56
C ARG A 253 -27.32 35.16 5.29
N LEU A 254 -27.60 35.48 4.02
CA LEU A 254 -28.45 36.61 3.65
C LEU A 254 -29.89 36.43 4.10
N GLU A 255 -30.49 35.27 3.80
CA GLU A 255 -31.87 34.93 4.16
C GLU A 255 -32.07 34.92 5.68
N ALA A 256 -31.10 34.41 6.45
CA ALA A 256 -31.14 34.42 7.91
C ALA A 256 -31.04 35.85 8.51
N LYS A 257 -30.30 36.75 7.84
CA LYS A 257 -30.12 38.13 8.30
C LYS A 257 -31.30 39.03 7.92
N TYR A 258 -31.93 38.78 6.78
CA TYR A 258 -33.05 39.57 6.24
C TYR A 258 -34.31 38.73 5.97
N PRO A 259 -34.85 38.00 6.97
CA PRO A 259 -35.91 36.99 6.76
C PRO A 259 -37.27 37.57 6.36
N ALA A 260 -37.50 38.88 6.57
CA ALA A 260 -38.76 39.54 6.27
C ALA A 260 -38.93 39.93 4.79
N ILE A 261 -37.88 39.79 3.99
CA ILE A 261 -37.85 40.21 2.60
C ILE A 261 -37.95 38.96 1.73
N GLY A 262 -39.12 38.73 1.12
CA GLY A 262 -39.40 37.50 0.37
C GLY A 262 -38.64 37.35 -0.95
N SER A 263 -37.96 38.40 -1.43
CA SER A 263 -37.18 38.41 -2.67
C SER A 263 -35.67 38.46 -2.38
N LEU A 264 -34.91 37.60 -3.06
CA LEU A 264 -33.44 37.57 -2.95
C LEU A 264 -32.82 38.89 -3.43
N ARG A 265 -33.36 39.48 -4.50
CA ARG A 265 -32.92 40.79 -5.03
C ARG A 265 -33.03 41.90 -3.99
N ASP A 266 -34.16 41.97 -3.32
CA ASP A 266 -34.42 43.01 -2.30
C ASP A 266 -33.51 42.81 -1.07
N SER A 267 -33.22 41.54 -0.72
CA SER A 267 -32.28 41.18 0.34
C SER A 267 -30.85 41.62 -0.01
N ILE A 268 -30.43 41.45 -1.26
CA ILE A 268 -29.12 41.91 -1.76
C ILE A 268 -29.05 43.43 -1.82
N ALA A 269 -30.10 44.11 -2.29
CA ALA A 269 -30.16 45.56 -2.30
C ALA A 269 -30.05 46.14 -0.88
N LEU A 270 -30.67 45.50 0.11
CA LEU A 270 -30.53 45.88 1.51
C LEU A 270 -29.13 45.57 2.07
N PHE A 271 -28.56 44.41 1.72
CA PHE A 271 -27.20 44.05 2.08
C PHE A 271 -26.19 45.08 1.58
N LEU A 272 -26.30 45.50 0.31
CA LEU A 272 -25.44 46.51 -0.30
C LEU A 272 -25.54 47.86 0.42
N ARG A 273 -26.75 48.29 0.78
CA ARG A 273 -26.98 49.55 1.52
C ARG A 273 -26.43 49.53 2.95
N THR A 274 -26.32 48.36 3.56
CA THR A 274 -25.98 48.22 4.99
C THR A 274 -24.52 47.88 5.23
N GLU A 275 -23.93 46.95 4.46
CA GLU A 275 -22.57 46.44 4.66
C GLU A 275 -21.52 47.05 3.71
N THR A 276 -21.97 47.72 2.66
CA THR A 276 -21.12 48.45 1.71
C THR A 276 -21.67 49.85 1.45
N PRO A 277 -21.84 50.69 2.49
CA PRO A 277 -22.36 52.05 2.31
C PRO A 277 -21.44 52.93 1.46
N GLU A 278 -20.14 52.63 1.43
CA GLU A 278 -19.16 53.30 0.55
C GLU A 278 -19.53 53.18 -0.94
N LEU A 279 -20.20 52.09 -1.35
CA LEU A 279 -20.71 51.91 -2.72
C LEU A 279 -22.03 52.63 -2.97
N ALA A 280 -22.71 53.06 -1.90
CA ALA A 280 -23.93 53.85 -1.95
C ALA A 280 -23.65 55.37 -1.88
N ASP A 281 -22.47 55.79 -1.41
CA ASP A 281 -22.07 57.20 -1.23
C ASP A 281 -21.23 57.78 -2.40
N ASP A 282 -20.80 56.98 -3.38
CA ASP A 282 -20.24 57.48 -4.67
C ASP A 282 -21.29 58.28 -5.50
N ASP A 283 -22.51 58.42 -4.96
CA ASP A 283 -23.72 58.98 -5.53
C ASP A 283 -23.83 60.53 -5.45
N ALA A 284 -22.76 61.25 -5.13
CA ALA A 284 -22.78 62.73 -5.16
C ALA A 284 -22.76 63.33 -6.58
N GLY A 285 -22.74 62.50 -7.64
CA GLY A 285 -22.52 62.96 -9.02
C GLY A 285 -23.64 62.75 -10.05
N SER A 286 -24.60 61.84 -9.88
CA SER A 286 -25.63 61.61 -10.91
C SER A 286 -27.03 61.43 -10.34
N SER A 287 -27.78 62.52 -10.30
CA SER A 287 -29.23 62.50 -10.16
C SER A 287 -29.86 61.91 -11.43
N VAL A 288 -30.31 60.66 -11.40
CA VAL A 288 -31.54 60.06 -11.97
C VAL A 288 -31.47 58.55 -11.68
N GLY A 289 -32.53 58.00 -11.07
CA GLY A 289 -32.49 56.71 -10.37
C GLY A 289 -32.07 55.48 -11.19
N GLY A 290 -31.37 54.55 -10.52
CA GLY A 290 -31.37 53.12 -10.84
C GLY A 290 -30.03 52.47 -11.22
N SER A 291 -29.02 53.24 -11.66
CA SER A 291 -27.83 52.68 -12.34
C SER A 291 -26.67 52.25 -11.41
N ALA A 292 -26.35 53.04 -10.37
CA ALA A 292 -25.07 52.93 -9.64
C ALA A 292 -24.85 51.65 -8.81
N THR A 293 -25.87 50.82 -8.59
CA THR A 293 -25.73 49.55 -7.85
C THR A 293 -25.99 48.31 -8.71
N LEU A 294 -26.17 48.47 -10.03
CA LEU A 294 -26.50 47.36 -10.92
C LEU A 294 -25.41 46.27 -10.89
N TRP A 295 -24.15 46.62 -11.12
CA TRP A 295 -23.04 45.67 -11.14
C TRP A 295 -22.79 44.99 -9.79
N PRO A 296 -22.78 45.71 -8.64
CA PRO A 296 -22.77 45.08 -7.34
C PRO A 296 -23.94 44.10 -7.12
N GLN A 297 -25.16 44.45 -7.54
CA GLN A 297 -26.32 43.56 -7.42
C GLN A 297 -26.15 42.29 -8.27
N ILE A 298 -25.68 42.42 -9.52
CA ILE A 298 -25.39 41.28 -10.40
C ILE A 298 -24.33 40.38 -9.77
N PHE A 299 -23.23 40.96 -9.28
CA PHE A 299 -22.15 40.21 -8.66
C PHE A 299 -22.64 39.39 -7.46
N PHE A 300 -23.42 40.00 -6.56
CA PHE A 300 -23.94 39.27 -5.39
C PHE A 300 -25.06 38.28 -5.75
N LEU A 301 -25.81 38.48 -6.83
CA LEU A 301 -26.72 37.46 -7.37
C LEU A 301 -25.96 36.25 -7.90
N LEU A 302 -24.85 36.47 -8.63
CA LEU A 302 -23.94 35.40 -9.04
C LEU A 302 -23.32 34.70 -7.82
N ARG A 303 -22.93 35.45 -6.78
CA ARG A 303 -22.43 34.92 -5.49
C ARG A 303 -23.43 34.02 -4.78
N CYS A 304 -24.73 34.20 -5.01
CA CYS A 304 -25.82 33.36 -4.50
C CYS A 304 -26.16 32.17 -5.40
N GLY A 305 -25.47 32.00 -6.54
CA GLY A 305 -25.81 31.01 -7.55
C GLY A 305 -27.11 31.33 -8.32
N ALA A 306 -27.60 32.57 -8.26
CA ALA A 306 -28.85 33.01 -8.85
C ALA A 306 -28.63 33.73 -10.20
N ALA A 307 -27.93 33.08 -11.13
CA ALA A 307 -27.61 33.65 -12.44
C ALA A 307 -28.85 34.02 -13.27
N GLY A 308 -29.94 33.25 -13.15
CA GLY A 308 -31.22 33.57 -13.77
C GLY A 308 -31.81 34.88 -13.26
N GLU A 309 -31.80 35.11 -11.94
CA GLU A 309 -32.26 36.37 -11.36
C GLU A 309 -31.37 37.55 -11.75
N ALA A 310 -30.07 37.34 -11.93
CA ALA A 310 -29.17 38.37 -12.46
C ALA A 310 -29.52 38.75 -13.91
N LEU A 311 -29.88 37.76 -14.73
CA LEU A 311 -30.28 37.97 -16.12
C LEU A 311 -31.57 38.79 -16.25
N GLU A 312 -32.60 38.50 -15.46
CA GLU A 312 -33.83 39.31 -15.54
C GLU A 312 -33.64 40.72 -14.96
N LEU A 313 -32.67 40.95 -14.05
CA LEU A 313 -32.30 42.30 -13.62
C LEU A 313 -31.64 43.08 -14.77
N LEU A 314 -30.73 42.43 -15.50
CA LEU A 314 -30.05 42.99 -16.67
C LEU A 314 -31.02 43.31 -17.82
N ASP A 315 -31.98 42.42 -18.09
CA ASP A 315 -32.99 42.63 -19.14
C ASP A 315 -33.94 43.80 -18.79
N GLN A 316 -34.11 44.14 -17.50
CA GLN A 316 -34.89 45.30 -17.05
C GLN A 316 -34.10 46.61 -17.19
N SER A 317 -32.78 46.57 -17.10
CA SER A 317 -31.88 47.71 -17.26
C SER A 317 -31.38 47.84 -18.71
N TYR A 318 -32.20 48.44 -19.58
CA TYR A 318 -31.94 48.52 -21.03
C TYR A 318 -30.69 49.32 -21.44
N GLU A 319 -30.16 50.24 -20.61
CA GLU A 319 -29.12 51.19 -21.04
C GLU A 319 -27.67 50.79 -20.68
N ASP A 320 -27.43 50.10 -19.55
CA ASP A 320 -26.07 49.91 -19.01
C ASP A 320 -25.50 48.48 -19.17
N GLY A 321 -26.32 47.48 -19.52
CA GLY A 321 -25.94 46.05 -19.46
C GLY A 321 -26.26 45.19 -20.69
N GLY A 322 -26.75 45.77 -21.79
CA GLY A 322 -27.36 45.01 -22.90
C GLY A 322 -26.43 44.05 -23.66
N HIS A 323 -25.11 44.31 -23.70
CA HIS A 323 -24.16 43.36 -24.30
C HIS A 323 -23.83 42.19 -23.36
N TYR A 324 -23.66 42.49 -22.07
CA TYR A 324 -23.40 41.49 -21.04
C TYR A 324 -24.58 40.53 -20.84
N SER A 325 -25.83 40.99 -21.00
CA SER A 325 -27.01 40.13 -20.89
C SER A 325 -27.02 39.00 -21.93
N GLY A 326 -26.50 39.25 -23.14
CA GLY A 326 -26.32 38.23 -24.18
C GLY A 326 -25.33 37.14 -23.76
N PHE A 327 -24.17 37.54 -23.21
CA PHE A 327 -23.17 36.59 -22.70
C PHE A 327 -23.69 35.79 -21.51
N LEU A 328 -24.35 36.43 -20.55
CA LEU A 328 -24.93 35.76 -19.39
C LEU A 328 -26.05 34.79 -19.80
N ARG A 329 -26.86 35.15 -20.81
CA ARG A 329 -27.90 34.27 -21.36
C ARG A 329 -27.30 33.01 -21.95
N ASN A 330 -26.29 33.15 -22.80
CA ASN A 330 -25.57 32.01 -23.37
C ASN A 330 -24.98 31.13 -22.27
N PHE A 331 -24.35 31.75 -21.25
CA PHE A 331 -23.78 31.04 -20.10
C PHE A 331 -24.83 30.22 -19.32
N VAL A 332 -26.02 30.79 -19.07
CA VAL A 332 -27.10 30.11 -18.36
C VAL A 332 -27.71 28.98 -19.20
N GLU A 333 -27.88 29.20 -20.51
CA GLU A 333 -28.43 28.21 -21.45
C GLU A 333 -27.49 27.01 -21.68
N ASN A 334 -26.17 27.24 -21.64
CA ASN A 334 -25.13 26.24 -21.89
C ASN A 334 -24.51 25.65 -20.61
N GLU A 335 -25.32 25.48 -19.55
CA GLU A 335 -24.89 24.85 -18.27
C GLU A 335 -23.60 25.44 -17.68
N GLU A 336 -23.49 26.78 -17.66
CA GLU A 336 -22.33 27.54 -17.19
C GLU A 336 -21.08 27.42 -18.07
N SER A 337 -21.22 27.03 -19.34
CA SER A 337 -20.15 27.07 -20.33
C SER A 337 -20.43 28.14 -21.39
N LEU A 338 -19.39 28.76 -21.94
CA LEU A 338 -19.49 29.63 -23.10
C LEU A 338 -18.92 28.92 -24.34
N GLU A 339 -19.53 29.18 -25.48
CA GLU A 339 -18.99 28.78 -26.78
C GLU A 339 -17.71 29.56 -27.12
N GLU A 340 -16.85 28.96 -27.95
CA GLU A 340 -15.53 29.52 -28.28
C GLU A 340 -15.63 30.94 -28.89
N GLU A 341 -16.60 31.16 -29.79
CA GLU A 341 -16.81 32.45 -30.46
C GLU A 341 -17.28 33.51 -29.46
N THR A 342 -18.31 33.18 -28.68
CA THR A 342 -18.87 34.03 -27.62
C THR A 342 -17.82 34.41 -26.56
N LEU A 343 -16.93 33.48 -26.19
CA LEU A 343 -15.85 33.73 -25.24
C LEU A 343 -14.81 34.72 -25.80
N LYS A 344 -14.45 34.60 -27.09
CA LYS A 344 -13.54 35.56 -27.75
C LYS A 344 -14.14 36.96 -27.78
N GLU A 345 -15.44 37.06 -28.10
CA GLU A 345 -16.16 38.33 -28.09
C GLU A 345 -16.18 38.97 -26.69
N LEU A 346 -16.50 38.19 -25.65
CA LEU A 346 -16.50 38.64 -24.26
C LEU A 346 -15.14 39.22 -23.84
N ILE A 347 -14.05 38.51 -24.17
CA ILE A 347 -12.69 38.93 -23.80
C ILE A 347 -12.25 40.16 -24.60
N GLN A 348 -12.62 40.24 -25.88
CA GLN A 348 -12.37 41.41 -26.70
C GLN A 348 -13.09 42.63 -26.12
N GLU A 349 -14.37 42.49 -25.75
CA GLU A 349 -15.13 43.56 -25.11
C GLU A 349 -14.51 43.99 -23.79
N TYR A 350 -14.10 43.03 -22.96
CA TYR A 350 -13.41 43.29 -21.70
C TYR A 350 -12.16 44.15 -21.92
N SER A 351 -11.27 43.70 -22.83
CA SER A 351 -9.99 44.36 -23.11
C SER A 351 -10.11 45.78 -23.69
N LEU A 352 -11.14 46.03 -24.49
CA LEU A 352 -11.35 47.31 -25.17
C LEU A 352 -12.10 48.33 -24.32
N ARG A 353 -13.06 47.88 -23.50
CA ARG A 353 -14.00 48.75 -22.78
C ARG A 353 -13.87 48.63 -21.27
N VAL A 354 -13.99 47.43 -20.73
CA VAL A 354 -14.20 47.19 -19.28
C VAL A 354 -12.92 47.37 -18.46
N VAL A 355 -11.75 46.94 -18.97
CA VAL A 355 -10.45 47.10 -18.29
C VAL A 355 -10.19 48.55 -17.87
N ARG A 356 -10.57 49.49 -18.75
CA ARG A 356 -10.36 50.94 -18.55
C ARG A 356 -11.43 51.59 -17.67
N GLY A 357 -12.50 50.86 -17.35
CA GLY A 357 -13.57 51.34 -16.47
C GLY A 357 -13.13 51.45 -15.01
N SER A 358 -13.86 52.24 -14.22
CA SER A 358 -13.63 52.39 -12.77
C SER A 358 -14.41 51.39 -11.92
N ASP A 359 -15.42 50.73 -12.48
CA ASP A 359 -16.28 49.80 -11.73
C ASP A 359 -15.63 48.43 -11.55
N THR A 360 -15.18 48.13 -10.33
CA THR A 360 -14.58 46.86 -9.94
C THR A 360 -15.56 45.68 -10.06
N TYR A 361 -16.85 45.88 -9.76
CA TYR A 361 -17.87 44.82 -9.84
C TYR A 361 -18.20 44.47 -11.29
N GLN A 362 -18.22 45.46 -12.17
CA GLN A 362 -18.35 45.22 -13.61
C GLN A 362 -17.19 44.36 -14.12
N LYS A 363 -15.94 44.70 -13.77
CA LYS A 363 -14.76 43.91 -14.15
C LYS A 363 -14.86 42.47 -13.65
N ALA A 364 -15.25 42.28 -12.39
CA ALA A 364 -15.43 40.97 -11.78
C ALA A 364 -16.46 40.11 -12.52
N CYS A 365 -17.63 40.66 -12.85
CA CYS A 365 -18.68 39.96 -13.58
C CYS A 365 -18.21 39.42 -14.95
N TYR A 366 -17.47 40.21 -15.72
CA TYR A 366 -16.89 39.75 -16.99
C TYR A 366 -15.85 38.65 -16.78
N ILE A 367 -14.98 38.77 -15.77
CA ILE A 367 -13.94 37.77 -15.46
C ILE A 367 -14.55 36.45 -15.00
N LEU A 368 -15.61 36.50 -14.18
CA LEU A 368 -16.35 35.32 -13.74
C LEU A 368 -16.89 34.54 -14.94
N LEU A 369 -17.58 35.21 -15.88
CA LEU A 369 -18.07 34.55 -17.10
C LEU A 369 -16.95 34.03 -17.99
N ALA A 370 -15.85 34.78 -18.12
CA ALA A 370 -14.70 34.37 -18.92
C ALA A 370 -13.88 33.24 -18.30
N ARG A 371 -14.04 32.97 -17.00
CA ARG A 371 -13.27 32.01 -16.20
C ARG A 371 -11.75 32.18 -16.37
N ILE A 372 -11.30 33.41 -16.21
CA ILE A 372 -9.90 33.82 -16.30
C ILE A 372 -9.35 34.00 -14.89
N ASP A 373 -8.03 33.80 -14.71
CA ASP A 373 -7.34 34.11 -13.46
C ASP A 373 -7.57 35.58 -13.08
N PRO A 374 -8.29 35.88 -11.98
CA PRO A 374 -8.57 37.25 -11.58
C PRO A 374 -7.28 38.02 -11.25
N LEU A 375 -6.21 37.35 -10.83
CA LEU A 375 -4.94 37.97 -10.46
C LEU A 375 -3.95 38.09 -11.62
N GLY A 376 -4.29 37.59 -12.81
CA GLY A 376 -3.49 37.82 -14.00
C GLY A 376 -3.55 39.29 -14.41
N GLU A 377 -2.44 40.02 -14.36
CA GLU A 377 -2.43 41.38 -14.93
C GLU A 377 -2.70 41.30 -16.44
N PRO A 378 -3.61 42.12 -17.04
CA PRO A 378 -4.21 43.37 -16.54
C PRO A 378 -5.68 43.25 -16.06
N TYR A 379 -6.10 42.11 -15.52
CA TYR A 379 -7.51 41.82 -15.19
C TYR A 379 -7.98 42.55 -13.93
N LEU A 380 -7.74 42.02 -12.73
CA LEU A 380 -8.02 42.72 -11.46
C LEU A 380 -6.72 43.01 -10.71
N SER A 381 -6.64 44.19 -10.11
CA SER A 381 -5.58 44.49 -9.17
C SER A 381 -5.79 43.73 -7.85
N ARG A 382 -4.74 43.60 -7.03
CA ARG A 382 -4.90 43.03 -5.68
C ARG A 382 -5.86 43.83 -4.80
N GLU A 383 -5.94 45.14 -5.00
CA GLU A 383 -6.86 46.02 -4.28
C GLU A 383 -8.31 45.75 -4.69
N ASP A 384 -8.55 45.52 -5.98
CA ASP A 384 -9.86 45.12 -6.50
C ASP A 384 -10.32 43.79 -5.89
N VAL A 385 -9.44 42.78 -5.88
CA VAL A 385 -9.75 41.47 -5.27
C VAL A 385 -10.03 41.63 -3.78
N HIS A 386 -9.27 42.44 -3.06
CA HIS A 386 -9.52 42.71 -1.63
C HIS A 386 -10.87 43.40 -1.40
N ARG A 387 -11.28 44.32 -2.28
CA ARG A 387 -12.59 44.98 -2.23
C ARG A 387 -13.74 43.99 -2.47
N LEU A 388 -13.56 43.05 -3.40
CA LEU A 388 -14.55 42.03 -3.75
C LEU A 388 -14.63 40.90 -2.71
N SER A 389 -13.52 40.56 -2.05
CA SER A 389 -13.40 39.43 -1.12
C SER A 389 -13.09 39.89 0.31
N LYS A 390 -14.16 40.22 1.06
CA LYS A 390 -14.05 40.60 2.48
C LYS A 390 -13.84 39.40 3.42
N SER A 391 -14.12 38.19 2.95
CA SER A 391 -14.01 36.94 3.71
C SER A 391 -13.20 35.90 2.93
N VAL A 392 -12.69 34.87 3.64
CA VAL A 392 -11.96 33.76 3.01
C VAL A 392 -12.89 32.97 2.10
N GLU A 393 -14.16 32.85 2.48
CA GLU A 393 -15.21 32.19 1.72
C GLU A 393 -15.49 32.91 0.39
N ASP A 394 -15.49 34.25 0.40
CA ASP A 394 -15.68 35.05 -0.82
C ASP A 394 -14.46 34.98 -1.74
N TYR A 395 -13.25 34.98 -1.16
CA TYR A 395 -12.03 34.76 -1.93
C TYR A 395 -12.03 33.38 -2.60
N LEU A 396 -12.30 32.33 -1.83
CA LEU A 396 -12.36 30.96 -2.36
C LEU A 396 -13.48 30.81 -3.40
N TRP A 397 -14.64 31.44 -3.19
CA TRP A 397 -15.71 31.41 -4.20
C TRP A 397 -15.27 32.07 -5.50
N LEU A 398 -14.66 33.26 -5.43
CA LEU A 398 -14.18 33.99 -6.60
C LEU A 398 -13.17 33.15 -7.38
N MET A 399 -12.17 32.59 -6.69
CA MET A 399 -11.16 31.74 -7.32
C MET A 399 -11.79 30.48 -7.90
N MET A 400 -12.64 29.77 -7.14
CA MET A 400 -13.29 28.52 -7.58
C MET A 400 -14.26 28.72 -8.74
N PHE A 401 -14.88 29.89 -8.87
CA PHE A 401 -15.71 30.22 -10.03
C PHE A 401 -14.87 30.34 -11.31
N CYS A 402 -13.66 30.90 -11.19
CA CYS A 402 -12.75 31.10 -12.31
C CYS A 402 -11.92 29.87 -12.67
N ILE A 403 -11.90 28.81 -11.85
CA ILE A 403 -11.15 27.60 -12.17
C ILE A 403 -11.75 26.88 -13.37
N CYS A 404 -10.88 26.53 -14.31
CA CYS A 404 -11.21 25.73 -15.49
C CYS A 404 -10.65 24.31 -15.31
N THR A 405 -11.46 23.29 -15.60
CA THR A 405 -10.97 21.90 -15.57
C THR A 405 -10.09 21.60 -16.78
N ASP A 406 -9.26 20.56 -16.70
CA ASP A 406 -8.43 20.12 -17.84
C ASP A 406 -9.26 19.78 -19.09
N GLU A 407 -10.49 19.28 -18.91
CA GLU A 407 -11.41 18.99 -20.02
C GLU A 407 -11.96 20.26 -20.66
N GLU A 408 -12.38 21.24 -19.85
CA GLU A 408 -12.84 22.55 -20.32
C GLU A 408 -11.70 23.37 -20.94
N ARG A 409 -10.46 23.18 -20.50
CA ARG A 409 -9.28 23.83 -21.07
C ARG A 409 -9.08 23.47 -22.54
N LEU A 410 -9.49 22.28 -22.96
CA LEU A 410 -9.40 21.85 -24.35
C LEU A 410 -10.40 22.56 -25.27
N SER A 411 -11.53 23.02 -24.73
CA SER A 411 -12.53 23.79 -25.50
C SER A 411 -12.23 25.30 -25.53
N VAL A 412 -11.27 25.77 -24.73
CA VAL A 412 -10.84 27.17 -24.75
C VAL A 412 -9.74 27.41 -25.79
N PRO A 413 -9.79 28.53 -26.54
CA PRO A 413 -8.77 28.89 -27.53
C PRO A 413 -7.35 28.84 -26.96
N LYS A 414 -6.39 28.31 -27.73
CA LYS A 414 -4.99 28.13 -27.28
C LYS A 414 -4.36 29.41 -26.78
N GLU A 415 -4.72 30.54 -27.35
CA GLU A 415 -4.23 31.87 -26.97
C GLU A 415 -4.66 32.23 -25.53
N LEU A 416 -5.82 31.75 -25.10
CA LEU A 416 -6.44 32.05 -23.81
C LEU A 416 -6.12 31.02 -22.72
N GLN A 417 -5.64 29.83 -23.10
CA GLN A 417 -5.25 28.76 -22.16
C GLN A 417 -4.14 29.16 -21.18
N SER A 418 -3.39 30.23 -21.47
CA SER A 418 -2.35 30.78 -20.58
C SER A 418 -2.90 31.71 -19.50
N HIS A 419 -4.13 32.20 -19.67
CA HIS A 419 -4.82 33.10 -18.74
C HIS A 419 -5.77 32.36 -17.79
N GLN A 420 -5.89 31.03 -17.93
CA GLN A 420 -6.77 30.22 -17.09
C GLN A 420 -6.12 29.89 -15.75
N LEU A 421 -6.92 29.94 -14.69
CA LEU A 421 -6.54 29.48 -13.37
C LEU A 421 -6.81 27.97 -13.27
N LEU A 422 -5.79 27.18 -12.93
CA LEU A 422 -5.96 25.76 -12.60
C LEU A 422 -6.20 25.58 -11.11
N LEU A 423 -6.86 24.49 -10.74
CA LEU A 423 -7.04 24.12 -9.33
C LEU A 423 -5.69 23.90 -8.63
N ALA A 424 -4.70 23.34 -9.33
CA ALA A 424 -3.35 23.15 -8.81
C ALA A 424 -2.68 24.48 -8.41
N ASP A 425 -2.92 25.56 -9.16
CA ASP A 425 -2.38 26.89 -8.86
C ASP A 425 -2.97 27.44 -7.55
N LEU A 426 -4.29 27.34 -7.38
CA LEU A 426 -4.95 27.73 -6.12
C LEU A 426 -4.46 26.89 -4.93
N GLN A 427 -4.30 25.58 -5.11
CA GLN A 427 -3.79 24.69 -4.07
C GLN A 427 -2.32 25.03 -3.71
N ALA A 428 -1.48 25.36 -4.69
CA ALA A 428 -0.12 25.83 -4.45
C ALA A 428 -0.09 27.16 -3.69
N GLN A 429 -0.97 28.10 -4.02
CA GLN A 429 -1.12 29.36 -3.29
C GLN A 429 -1.52 29.12 -1.82
N ILE A 430 -2.53 28.28 -1.57
CA ILE A 430 -2.98 27.95 -0.20
C ILE A 430 -1.85 27.30 0.61
N ARG A 431 -1.09 26.37 0.01
CA ARG A 431 0.08 25.76 0.65
C ARG A 431 1.18 26.80 0.95
N GLY A 432 1.40 27.75 0.05
CA GLY A 432 2.37 28.82 0.20
C GLY A 432 2.06 29.81 1.33
N LEU A 433 0.77 30.06 1.59
CA LEU A 433 0.32 30.86 2.75
C LEU A 433 0.60 30.16 4.08
N GLY A 434 0.53 28.83 4.10
CA GLY A 434 0.81 28.00 5.25
C GLY A 434 -0.28 28.04 6.33
N THR A 435 -0.13 27.18 7.35
CA THR A 435 -1.15 26.97 8.38
C THR A 435 -1.36 28.21 9.26
N GLN A 436 -0.30 28.97 9.53
CA GLN A 436 -0.35 30.17 10.38
C GLN A 436 -1.22 31.30 9.79
N HIS A 437 -1.43 31.31 8.48
CA HIS A 437 -2.31 32.29 7.85
C HIS A 437 -3.78 32.05 8.22
N PHE A 438 -4.19 30.77 8.24
CA PHE A 438 -5.59 30.38 8.48
C PHE A 438 -5.87 30.07 9.95
N ASP A 439 -4.87 29.63 10.70
CA ASP A 439 -4.97 29.34 12.13
C ASP A 439 -3.74 29.91 12.89
N PRO A 440 -3.66 31.25 13.03
CA PRO A 440 -2.49 31.90 13.64
C PRO A 440 -2.29 31.54 15.12
N GLU A 441 -3.37 31.20 15.83
CA GLU A 441 -3.35 30.88 17.25
C GLU A 441 -3.46 29.37 17.55
N GLY A 442 -3.63 28.53 16.52
CA GLY A 442 -3.86 27.08 16.69
C GLY A 442 -5.21 26.75 17.35
N ARG A 443 -6.16 27.69 17.32
CA ARG A 443 -7.45 27.61 18.04
C ARG A 443 -8.62 27.25 17.14
N ARG A 444 -8.48 27.40 15.82
CA ARG A 444 -9.54 27.12 14.84
C ARG A 444 -9.04 26.20 13.73
N PRO A 445 -8.61 24.97 14.06
CA PRO A 445 -8.05 24.06 13.08
C PRO A 445 -9.05 23.71 11.97
N PHE A 446 -10.34 23.66 12.29
CA PHE A 446 -11.39 23.30 11.34
C PHE A 446 -11.63 24.33 10.23
N LEU A 447 -11.27 25.61 10.44
CA LEU A 447 -11.33 26.59 9.35
C LEU A 447 -10.36 26.18 8.24
N PHE A 448 -9.11 25.85 8.58
CA PHE A 448 -8.13 25.44 7.59
C PHE A 448 -8.47 24.08 6.96
N VAL A 449 -8.97 23.12 7.75
CA VAL A 449 -9.49 21.83 7.23
C VAL A 449 -10.59 22.09 6.20
N TRP A 450 -11.53 22.98 6.49
CA TRP A 450 -12.61 23.32 5.58
C TRP A 450 -12.10 23.93 4.26
N VAL A 451 -11.10 24.82 4.32
CA VAL A 451 -10.41 25.35 3.13
C VAL A 451 -9.75 24.24 2.31
N LEU A 452 -9.07 23.29 2.97
CA LEU A 452 -8.44 22.15 2.30
C LEU A 452 -9.48 21.22 1.64
N LEU A 453 -10.61 20.96 2.31
CA LEU A 453 -11.70 20.16 1.76
C LEU A 453 -12.33 20.83 0.53
N LEU A 454 -12.59 22.15 0.58
CA LEU A 454 -13.15 22.90 -0.54
C LEU A 454 -12.26 22.85 -1.79
N THR A 455 -10.95 22.90 -1.56
CA THR A 455 -9.96 22.84 -2.64
C THR A 455 -9.56 21.41 -3.02
N GLY A 456 -10.22 20.39 -2.47
CA GLY A 456 -9.99 18.99 -2.83
C GLY A 456 -8.71 18.36 -2.27
N GLN A 457 -8.05 19.02 -1.31
CA GLN A 457 -6.82 18.54 -0.64
C GLN A 457 -7.18 17.63 0.55
N PHE A 458 -7.92 16.54 0.28
CA PHE A 458 -8.53 15.69 1.30
C PHE A 458 -7.50 15.04 2.24
N ALA A 459 -6.43 14.44 1.72
CA ALA A 459 -5.34 13.86 2.50
C ALA A 459 -4.71 14.88 3.44
N SER A 460 -4.42 16.08 2.92
CA SER A 460 -3.81 17.16 3.70
C SER A 460 -4.71 17.63 4.83
N SER A 461 -6.03 17.59 4.63
CA SER A 461 -7.02 17.96 5.65
C SER A 461 -6.99 17.01 6.86
N LEU A 462 -6.85 15.70 6.61
CA LEU A 462 -6.75 14.68 7.67
C LEU A 462 -5.40 14.73 8.37
N GLU A 463 -4.30 14.84 7.61
CA GLU A 463 -2.96 15.00 8.19
C GLU A 463 -2.86 16.23 9.10
N TYR A 464 -3.51 17.33 8.72
CA TYR A 464 -3.55 18.54 9.53
C TYR A 464 -4.22 18.27 10.89
N LEU A 465 -5.37 17.60 10.92
CA LEU A 465 -6.05 17.23 12.17
C LEU A 465 -5.18 16.32 13.04
N LEU A 466 -4.53 15.31 12.44
CA LEU A 466 -3.61 14.42 13.16
C LEU A 466 -2.43 15.18 13.77
N ALA A 467 -1.86 16.15 13.04
CA ALA A 467 -0.77 16.99 13.54
C ALA A 467 -1.20 17.88 14.73
N HIS A 468 -2.47 18.29 14.76
CA HIS A 468 -3.06 19.05 15.87
C HIS A 468 -3.49 18.17 17.05
N GLY A 469 -3.35 16.84 16.92
CA GLY A 469 -3.72 15.87 17.95
C GLY A 469 -5.20 15.50 17.99
N ASP A 470 -5.99 15.94 17.00
CA ASP A 470 -7.41 15.62 16.88
C ASP A 470 -7.62 14.35 16.06
N VAL A 471 -7.20 13.23 16.66
CA VAL A 471 -7.30 11.90 16.03
C VAL A 471 -8.76 11.49 15.85
N LEU A 472 -9.63 11.83 16.80
CA LEU A 472 -11.05 11.49 16.77
C LEU A 472 -11.72 12.07 15.52
N ASN A 473 -11.61 13.39 15.30
CA ASN A 473 -12.24 14.01 14.14
C ASN A 473 -11.55 13.60 12.84
N SER A 474 -10.24 13.34 12.84
CA SER A 474 -9.55 12.84 11.64
C SER A 474 -10.06 11.46 11.21
N VAL A 475 -10.35 10.54 12.15
CA VAL A 475 -10.91 9.22 11.84
C VAL A 475 -12.33 9.40 11.28
N HIS A 476 -13.18 10.14 11.99
CA HIS A 476 -14.60 10.23 11.61
C HIS A 476 -14.83 11.07 10.34
N LEU A 477 -14.06 12.13 10.10
CA LEU A 477 -14.10 12.89 8.85
C LEU A 477 -13.52 12.09 7.67
N GLY A 478 -12.50 11.26 7.92
CA GLY A 478 -11.89 10.40 6.91
C GLY A 478 -12.82 9.28 6.43
N LEU A 479 -13.75 8.83 7.26
CA LEU A 479 -14.68 7.75 6.94
C LEU A 479 -15.55 8.02 5.70
N PRO A 480 -16.34 9.11 5.63
CA PRO A 480 -17.13 9.42 4.43
C PRO A 480 -16.24 9.70 3.22
N LEU A 481 -15.05 10.29 3.39
CA LEU A 481 -14.08 10.50 2.30
C LEU A 481 -13.54 9.18 1.72
N TYR A 482 -13.33 8.17 2.57
CA TYR A 482 -12.86 6.85 2.18
C TYR A 482 -13.92 6.06 1.42
N TYR A 483 -15.15 6.00 1.95
CA TYR A 483 -16.25 5.25 1.33
C TYR A 483 -16.78 5.89 0.04
N SER A 484 -16.78 7.22 -0.05
CA SER A 484 -17.11 7.94 -1.29
C SER A 484 -15.99 7.94 -2.33
N LYS A 485 -14.84 7.30 -2.04
CA LYS A 485 -13.63 7.27 -2.87
C LYS A 485 -13.01 8.65 -3.14
N LEU A 486 -13.41 9.69 -2.42
CA LEU A 486 -12.83 11.04 -2.53
C LEU A 486 -11.32 11.07 -2.27
N LEU A 487 -10.82 10.25 -1.33
CA LEU A 487 -9.37 10.10 -1.09
C LEU A 487 -8.61 9.55 -2.31
N GLN A 488 -9.28 8.79 -3.18
CA GLN A 488 -8.69 8.28 -4.43
C GLN A 488 -8.85 9.30 -5.57
N THR A 489 -9.96 10.04 -5.57
CA THR A 489 -10.29 11.11 -6.50
C THR A 489 -9.44 12.37 -6.31
N GLU A 490 -8.77 12.53 -5.16
CA GLU A 490 -7.80 13.62 -4.94
C GLU A 490 -6.77 13.70 -6.08
N ARG A 491 -6.36 12.55 -6.64
CA ARG A 491 -5.45 12.50 -7.81
C ARG A 491 -6.03 13.12 -9.08
N GLN A 492 -7.35 13.11 -9.23
CA GLN A 492 -8.06 13.72 -10.35
C GLN A 492 -8.23 15.24 -10.14
N MET A 493 -8.32 15.69 -8.88
CA MET A 493 -8.51 17.11 -8.52
C MET A 493 -7.17 17.88 -8.41
N VAL A 494 -6.19 17.29 -7.73
CA VAL A 494 -4.88 17.91 -7.41
C VAL A 494 -3.83 17.61 -8.50
N GLY A 495 -4.11 16.64 -9.38
CA GLY A 495 -3.14 16.12 -10.34
C GLY A 495 -2.19 15.10 -9.70
N ARG A 496 -1.78 14.09 -10.49
CA ARG A 496 -1.05 12.91 -9.98
C ARG A 496 0.28 13.22 -9.27
N ALA A 497 0.96 14.30 -9.66
CA ALA A 497 2.27 14.65 -9.10
C ALA A 497 2.17 15.31 -7.71
N GLU A 498 1.05 15.96 -7.42
CA GLU A 498 0.86 16.75 -6.20
C GLU A 498 -0.08 16.09 -5.19
N ALA A 499 -0.90 15.13 -5.64
CA ALA A 499 -1.79 14.37 -4.78
C ALA A 499 -0.99 13.47 -3.83
N LYS A 500 -1.15 13.71 -2.53
CA LYS A 500 -0.59 12.85 -1.49
C LYS A 500 -1.36 11.53 -1.42
N LEU A 501 -0.65 10.46 -1.10
CA LEU A 501 -1.27 9.20 -0.74
C LEU A 501 -1.50 9.18 0.77
N PHE A 502 -2.76 9.17 1.19
CA PHE A 502 -3.13 8.99 2.60
C PHE A 502 -3.63 7.57 2.83
N ASP A 503 -2.92 6.79 3.63
CA ASP A 503 -3.36 5.44 4.00
C ASP A 503 -4.35 5.53 5.16
N TYR A 504 -5.63 5.70 4.82
CA TYR A 504 -6.71 5.72 5.81
C TYR A 504 -6.88 4.36 6.53
N GLU A 505 -6.53 3.25 5.89
CA GLU A 505 -6.58 1.93 6.54
C GLU A 505 -5.55 1.82 7.65
N LEU A 506 -4.36 2.42 7.47
CA LEU A 506 -3.35 2.51 8.52
C LEU A 506 -3.85 3.38 9.70
N LEU A 507 -4.53 4.49 9.43
CA LEU A 507 -5.13 5.31 10.48
C LEU A 507 -6.16 4.51 11.30
N LEU A 508 -7.02 3.73 10.64
CA LEU A 508 -7.99 2.85 11.29
C LEU A 508 -7.31 1.76 12.12
N ASP A 509 -6.25 1.13 11.62
CA ASP A 509 -5.45 0.15 12.36
C ASP A 509 -4.85 0.76 13.63
N GLU A 510 -4.22 1.93 13.52
CA GLU A 510 -3.62 2.61 14.67
C GLU A 510 -4.65 3.05 15.71
N TYR A 511 -5.81 3.53 15.26
CA TYR A 511 -6.90 3.97 16.12
C TYR A 511 -7.54 2.79 16.86
N SER A 512 -7.95 1.75 16.13
CA SER A 512 -8.55 0.54 16.69
C SER A 512 -7.59 -0.22 17.62
N SER A 513 -6.30 -0.30 17.27
CA SER A 513 -5.26 -0.83 18.16
C SER A 513 -5.15 -0.04 19.47
N GLY A 514 -5.30 1.28 19.42
CA GLY A 514 -5.34 2.12 20.63
C GLY A 514 -6.56 1.86 21.51
N LEU A 515 -7.69 1.46 20.91
CA LEU A 515 -8.92 1.12 21.60
C LEU A 515 -8.94 -0.30 22.17
N ALA A 516 -8.13 -1.22 21.63
CA ALA A 516 -8.18 -2.63 21.94
C ALA A 516 -8.19 -2.93 23.45
N LEU A 517 -7.33 -2.30 24.24
CA LEU A 517 -7.27 -2.54 25.69
C LEU A 517 -8.40 -1.87 26.50
N SER A 518 -8.91 -0.73 26.02
CA SER A 518 -9.90 0.06 26.77
C SER A 518 -11.32 -0.39 26.45
N CYS A 519 -11.64 -0.49 25.17
CA CYS A 519 -12.95 -0.84 24.64
C CYS A 519 -12.80 -1.82 23.46
N PRO A 520 -12.58 -3.12 23.75
CA PRO A 520 -12.22 -4.09 22.72
C PRO A 520 -13.38 -4.38 21.75
N ALA A 521 -14.64 -4.28 22.21
CA ALA A 521 -15.80 -4.42 21.35
C ALA A 521 -15.86 -3.31 20.29
N GLU A 522 -15.55 -2.07 20.69
CA GLU A 522 -15.58 -0.91 19.80
C GLU A 522 -14.44 -0.98 18.78
N ALA A 523 -13.25 -1.40 19.22
CA ALA A 523 -12.10 -1.64 18.34
C ALA A 523 -12.45 -2.59 17.19
N VAL A 524 -13.24 -3.64 17.46
CA VAL A 524 -13.73 -4.56 16.42
C VAL A 524 -14.62 -3.85 15.41
N TYR A 525 -15.58 -3.03 15.84
CA TYR A 525 -16.43 -2.28 14.90
C TYR A 525 -15.60 -1.37 13.97
N TYR A 526 -14.56 -0.71 14.48
CA TYR A 526 -13.66 0.09 13.63
C TYR A 526 -12.83 -0.79 12.68
N ALA A 527 -12.39 -1.98 13.10
CA ALA A 527 -11.70 -2.93 12.23
C ALA A 527 -12.58 -3.37 11.05
N PHE A 528 -13.89 -3.51 11.26
CA PHE A 528 -14.85 -3.85 10.21
C PHE A 528 -15.06 -2.74 9.15
N LEU A 529 -14.57 -1.52 9.39
CA LEU A 529 -14.59 -0.43 8.41
C LEU A 529 -13.50 -0.59 7.33
N ILE A 530 -12.49 -1.43 7.56
CA ILE A 530 -11.42 -1.68 6.59
C ILE A 530 -11.95 -2.57 5.44
N GLU A 531 -11.88 -2.08 4.20
CA GLU A 531 -12.31 -2.85 3.02
C GLU A 531 -11.36 -4.01 2.70
N ASN A 532 -10.05 -3.82 2.93
CA ASN A 532 -9.05 -4.86 2.70
C ASN A 532 -9.19 -6.02 3.70
N ARG A 533 -9.63 -7.17 3.20
CA ARG A 533 -9.81 -8.40 3.97
C ARG A 533 -8.57 -8.81 4.77
N VAL A 534 -7.39 -8.80 4.14
CA VAL A 534 -6.15 -9.30 4.76
C VAL A 534 -5.76 -8.42 5.95
N LYS A 535 -5.71 -7.10 5.73
CA LYS A 535 -5.39 -6.15 6.81
C LYS A 535 -6.41 -6.21 7.95
N ARG A 536 -7.70 -6.36 7.62
CA ARG A 536 -8.75 -6.51 8.62
C ARG A 536 -8.56 -7.77 9.46
N GLU A 537 -8.30 -8.92 8.84
CA GLU A 537 -8.07 -10.17 9.56
C GLU A 537 -6.81 -10.11 10.43
N GLU A 538 -5.73 -9.47 9.94
CA GLU A 538 -4.51 -9.23 10.72
C GLU A 538 -4.77 -8.35 11.96
N LEU A 539 -5.57 -7.29 11.81
CA LEU A 539 -5.97 -6.42 12.91
C LEU A 539 -6.88 -7.13 13.91
N LEU A 540 -7.90 -7.85 13.45
CA LEU A 540 -8.77 -8.64 14.31
C LEU A 540 -7.96 -9.69 15.09
N LEU A 541 -7.01 -10.34 14.44
CA LEU A 541 -6.11 -11.30 15.07
C LEU A 541 -5.26 -10.63 16.15
N LYS A 542 -4.74 -9.43 15.88
CA LYS A 542 -3.98 -8.64 16.86
C LYS A 542 -4.86 -8.28 18.08
N ILE A 543 -6.08 -7.79 17.86
CA ILE A 543 -7.03 -7.46 18.94
C ILE A 543 -7.34 -8.70 19.78
N LEU A 544 -7.62 -9.85 19.15
CA LEU A 544 -7.92 -11.10 19.88
C LEU A 544 -6.76 -11.56 20.76
N VAL A 545 -5.52 -11.44 20.27
CA VAL A 545 -4.30 -11.84 21.00
C VAL A 545 -4.03 -10.89 22.18
N GLU A 546 -4.25 -9.58 22.02
CA GLU A 546 -4.00 -8.58 23.07
C GLU A 546 -5.05 -8.60 24.19
N VAL A 547 -6.33 -8.73 23.83
CA VAL A 547 -7.46 -8.55 24.74
C VAL A 547 -7.73 -9.79 25.60
N LYS A 548 -7.43 -10.99 25.09
CA LYS A 548 -7.64 -12.29 25.75
C LYS A 548 -9.08 -12.61 26.20
N TYR A 549 -10.04 -11.70 26.07
CA TYR A 549 -11.47 -11.92 26.32
C TYR A 549 -12.17 -12.61 25.14
N VAL A 550 -11.64 -13.76 24.72
CA VAL A 550 -12.09 -14.54 23.56
C VAL A 550 -13.60 -14.79 23.59
N GLY A 551 -14.14 -15.09 24.77
CA GLY A 551 -15.54 -15.46 24.91
C GLY A 551 -16.54 -14.39 24.46
N VAL A 552 -16.15 -13.11 24.45
CA VAL A 552 -17.01 -12.01 23.95
C VAL A 552 -17.00 -11.97 22.42
N PHE A 553 -15.88 -12.31 21.80
CA PHE A 553 -15.67 -12.16 20.36
C PHE A 553 -16.04 -13.41 19.57
N LEU A 554 -15.55 -14.58 19.99
CA LEU A 554 -15.80 -15.86 19.32
C LEU A 554 -17.00 -16.62 19.90
N GLY A 555 -17.49 -16.20 21.07
CA GLY A 555 -18.62 -16.82 21.75
C GLY A 555 -18.21 -17.69 22.92
N ARG A 556 -19.19 -18.26 23.63
CA ARG A 556 -18.96 -19.11 24.80
C ARG A 556 -19.79 -20.38 24.70
N ILE A 557 -19.31 -21.44 25.34
CA ILE A 557 -20.07 -22.67 25.51
C ILE A 557 -20.57 -22.72 26.96
N ASN A 558 -21.88 -22.76 27.15
CA ASN A 558 -22.52 -22.88 28.45
C ASN A 558 -22.26 -24.25 29.10
N GLU A 559 -22.64 -24.40 30.38
CA GLU A 559 -22.57 -25.68 31.11
C GLU A 559 -23.37 -26.81 30.43
N GLU A 560 -24.41 -26.46 29.67
CA GLU A 560 -25.24 -27.37 28.88
C GLU A 560 -24.63 -27.73 27.50
N ASN A 561 -23.38 -27.33 27.22
CA ASN A 561 -22.69 -27.47 25.94
C ASN A 561 -23.38 -26.76 24.75
N VAL A 562 -24.23 -25.78 25.02
CA VAL A 562 -24.80 -24.92 23.97
C VAL A 562 -23.86 -23.76 23.69
N ARG A 563 -23.56 -23.53 22.40
CA ARG A 563 -22.75 -22.40 21.93
C ARG A 563 -23.59 -21.13 21.88
N ILE A 564 -23.12 -20.08 22.56
CA ILE A 564 -23.60 -18.72 22.43
C ILE A 564 -22.67 -18.02 21.43
N PRO A 565 -23.21 -17.44 20.34
CA PRO A 565 -22.41 -16.72 19.36
C PRO A 565 -21.70 -15.52 19.99
N GLY A 566 -20.51 -15.21 19.51
CA GLY A 566 -19.78 -14.01 19.88
C GLY A 566 -20.02 -12.85 18.91
N LEU A 567 -19.49 -11.67 19.26
CA LEU A 567 -19.62 -10.47 18.43
C LEU A 567 -19.16 -10.68 16.98
N LEU A 568 -18.08 -11.44 16.74
CA LEU A 568 -17.59 -11.69 15.38
C LEU A 568 -18.52 -12.61 14.58
N GLU A 569 -19.19 -13.54 15.25
CA GLU A 569 -20.17 -14.45 14.65
C GLU A 569 -21.46 -13.70 14.29
N GLU A 570 -21.92 -12.81 15.18
CA GLU A 570 -23.04 -11.91 14.92
C GLU A 570 -22.74 -11.00 13.72
N LEU A 571 -21.59 -10.32 13.72
CA LEU A 571 -21.19 -9.42 12.64
C LEU A 571 -20.98 -10.15 11.30
N ALA A 572 -20.41 -11.36 11.32
CA ALA A 572 -20.28 -12.18 10.11
C ALA A 572 -21.65 -12.59 9.54
N THR A 573 -22.64 -12.82 10.40
CA THR A 573 -24.02 -13.16 10.01
C THR A 573 -24.73 -11.94 9.41
N GLU A 574 -24.56 -10.76 10.02
CA GLU A 574 -25.13 -9.50 9.52
C GLU A 574 -24.48 -9.04 8.20
N ARG A 575 -23.19 -9.35 8.00
CA ARG A 575 -22.42 -8.94 6.81
C ARG A 575 -21.80 -10.14 6.08
N PRO A 576 -22.61 -10.98 5.41
CA PRO A 576 -22.09 -12.13 4.66
C PRO A 576 -21.19 -11.72 3.49
N GLU A 577 -21.36 -10.48 2.98
CA GLU A 577 -20.57 -9.90 1.89
C GLU A 577 -19.08 -9.78 2.24
N LEU A 578 -18.74 -9.63 3.52
CA LEU A 578 -17.36 -9.40 3.97
C LEU A 578 -16.50 -10.68 3.98
N LYS A 579 -17.10 -11.87 3.76
CA LYS A 579 -16.42 -13.19 3.68
C LYS A 579 -15.33 -13.37 4.73
N LEU A 580 -15.72 -13.32 6.00
CA LEU A 580 -14.81 -13.56 7.12
C LEU A 580 -14.74 -15.06 7.43
N ASP A 581 -13.56 -15.64 7.28
CA ASP A 581 -13.33 -17.05 7.62
C ASP A 581 -13.02 -17.17 9.13
N LEU A 582 -14.09 -17.21 9.94
CA LEU A 582 -14.01 -17.22 11.41
C LEU A 582 -13.17 -18.39 11.95
N ALA A 583 -13.28 -19.57 11.34
CA ALA A 583 -12.55 -20.76 11.79
C ALA A 583 -11.03 -20.61 11.61
N GLU A 584 -10.60 -20.01 10.49
CA GLU A 584 -9.18 -19.73 10.22
C GLU A 584 -8.65 -18.69 11.21
N LEU A 585 -9.39 -17.59 11.40
CA LEU A 585 -9.05 -16.54 12.36
C LEU A 585 -8.94 -17.08 13.80
N ALA A 586 -9.90 -17.91 14.22
CA ALA A 586 -9.92 -18.54 15.53
C ALA A 586 -8.71 -19.48 15.72
N SER A 587 -8.41 -20.32 14.72
CA SER A 587 -7.27 -21.22 14.78
C SER A 587 -5.93 -20.47 14.89
N ALA A 588 -5.75 -19.41 14.09
CA ALA A 588 -4.55 -18.57 14.11
C ALA A 588 -4.42 -17.80 15.44
N ALA A 589 -5.53 -17.33 16.01
CA ALA A 589 -5.54 -16.69 17.33
C ALA A 589 -5.14 -17.67 18.43
N ALA A 590 -5.67 -18.90 18.40
CA ALA A 590 -5.34 -19.93 19.37
C ALA A 590 -3.85 -20.29 19.36
N GLU A 591 -3.25 -20.44 18.18
CA GLU A 591 -1.81 -20.73 18.03
C GLU A 591 -0.92 -19.59 18.57
N LYS A 592 -1.27 -18.33 18.26
CA LYS A 592 -0.55 -17.16 18.76
C LYS A 592 -0.69 -16.99 20.28
N ILE A 593 -1.88 -17.23 20.83
CA ILE A 593 -2.12 -17.15 22.28
C ILE A 593 -1.39 -18.28 23.01
N ALA A 594 -1.42 -19.51 22.48
CA ALA A 594 -0.69 -20.64 23.04
C ALA A 594 0.83 -20.38 23.06
N SER A 595 1.39 -19.84 21.97
CA SER A 595 2.82 -19.48 21.91
C SER A 595 3.19 -18.28 22.79
N SER A 596 2.24 -17.38 23.10
CA SER A 596 2.44 -16.26 24.02
C SER A 596 2.48 -16.67 25.51
N GLY A 597 2.18 -17.93 25.83
CA GLY A 597 2.27 -18.48 27.18
C GLY A 597 0.94 -18.58 27.93
N ASP A 598 -0.21 -18.48 27.24
CA ASP A 598 -1.54 -18.61 27.84
C ASP A 598 -2.32 -19.79 27.23
N PRO A 599 -2.02 -21.03 27.66
CA PRO A 599 -2.59 -22.21 27.03
C PRO A 599 -4.10 -22.34 27.29
N TYR A 600 -4.62 -21.85 28.42
CA TYR A 600 -6.02 -22.05 28.79
C TYR A 600 -6.98 -21.25 27.93
N THR A 601 -6.65 -19.99 27.63
CA THR A 601 -7.44 -19.18 26.69
C THR A 601 -7.42 -19.79 25.28
N ALA A 602 -6.30 -20.34 24.83
CA ALA A 602 -6.23 -21.06 23.56
C ALA A 602 -7.10 -22.33 23.54
N LEU A 603 -7.22 -23.04 24.67
CA LEU A 603 -8.12 -24.19 24.78
C LEU A 603 -9.58 -23.82 24.63
N GLU A 604 -10.00 -22.69 25.19
CA GLU A 604 -11.37 -22.19 25.01
C GLU A 604 -11.71 -21.98 23.54
N ILE A 605 -10.76 -21.44 22.76
CA ILE A 605 -10.91 -21.30 21.31
C ILE A 605 -11.04 -22.66 20.64
N TYR A 606 -10.17 -23.63 20.96
CA TYR A 606 -10.24 -24.96 20.36
C TYR A 606 -11.53 -25.70 20.72
N PHE A 607 -12.11 -25.47 21.90
CA PHE A 607 -13.42 -26.01 22.25
C PHE A 607 -14.54 -25.37 21.41
N LEU A 608 -14.46 -24.08 21.11
CA LEU A 608 -15.43 -23.37 20.26
C LEU A 608 -15.39 -23.88 18.80
N GLU A 609 -14.19 -24.16 18.29
CA GLU A 609 -13.95 -24.67 16.93
C GLU A 609 -14.14 -26.19 16.78
N GLU A 610 -14.53 -26.88 17.86
CA GLU A 610 -14.63 -28.35 17.92
C GLU A 610 -13.32 -29.09 17.52
N ASN A 611 -12.17 -28.42 17.62
CA ASN A 611 -10.88 -28.99 17.27
C ASN A 611 -10.27 -29.76 18.46
N ASP A 612 -10.85 -30.93 18.74
CA ASP A 612 -10.44 -31.80 19.84
C ASP A 612 -8.96 -32.25 19.73
N ALA A 613 -8.40 -32.31 18.52
CA ALA A 613 -7.02 -32.76 18.31
C ALA A 613 -6.00 -31.72 18.76
N ALA A 614 -6.18 -30.45 18.38
CA ALA A 614 -5.31 -29.36 18.82
C ALA A 614 -5.44 -29.13 20.35
N ALA A 615 -6.65 -29.26 20.89
CA ALA A 615 -6.87 -29.18 22.34
C ALA A 615 -6.11 -30.27 23.11
N LEU A 616 -6.10 -31.52 22.61
CA LEU A 616 -5.32 -32.61 23.22
C LEU A 616 -3.81 -32.32 23.17
N ASP A 617 -3.32 -31.77 22.07
CA ASP A 617 -1.90 -31.51 21.87
C ASP A 617 -1.38 -30.41 22.81
N LEU A 618 -2.25 -29.49 23.21
CA LEU A 618 -1.94 -28.43 24.16
C LEU A 618 -2.11 -28.85 25.63
N ILE A 619 -3.19 -29.58 25.97
CA ILE A 619 -3.45 -30.02 27.37
C ILE A 619 -2.46 -31.10 27.81
N LEU A 620 -2.14 -32.07 26.95
CA LEU A 620 -1.39 -33.26 27.37
C LEU A 620 0.01 -32.91 27.94
N PRO A 621 0.80 -32.01 27.33
CA PRO A 621 2.04 -31.50 27.93
C PRO A 621 1.81 -30.75 29.25
N GLY A 622 0.86 -29.81 29.30
CA GLY A 622 0.57 -29.02 30.50
C GLY A 622 0.17 -29.91 31.69
N MET A 623 -0.74 -30.85 31.47
CA MET A 623 -1.18 -31.82 32.47
C MET A 623 -0.04 -32.71 32.96
N SER A 624 0.89 -33.09 32.08
CA SER A 624 2.06 -33.89 32.48
C SER A 624 3.04 -33.12 33.37
N LEU A 625 3.19 -31.81 33.14
CA LEU A 625 4.05 -30.93 33.93
C LEU A 625 3.46 -30.63 35.31
N GLU A 626 2.15 -30.37 35.37
CA GLU A 626 1.47 -29.93 36.60
C GLU A 626 0.97 -31.07 37.49
N LEU A 627 1.15 -32.32 37.07
CA LEU A 627 0.60 -33.49 37.75
C LEU A 627 1.05 -33.59 39.22
N PHE A 628 2.33 -33.32 39.48
CA PHE A 628 2.94 -33.44 40.79
C PHE A 628 2.96 -32.14 41.60
N ALA A 629 2.61 -31.01 40.98
CA ALA A 629 2.52 -29.73 41.67
C ALA A 629 1.54 -29.81 42.86
N GLN A 630 1.92 -29.22 43.99
CA GLN A 630 1.05 -29.13 45.16
C GLN A 630 0.06 -27.97 44.95
N ALA A 631 -1.24 -28.29 44.86
CA ALA A 631 -2.36 -27.36 44.89
C ALA A 631 -2.11 -26.01 44.17
N SER A 632 -1.68 -26.05 42.90
CA SER A 632 -1.57 -24.86 42.06
C SER A 632 -2.89 -24.57 41.35
N PHE A 633 -3.17 -23.30 41.14
CA PHE A 633 -4.32 -22.83 40.34
C PHE A 633 -4.30 -23.45 38.93
N ASP A 634 -3.13 -23.47 38.30
CA ASP A 634 -2.92 -24.04 36.97
C ASP A 634 -3.27 -25.53 36.93
N ARG A 635 -2.90 -26.28 37.97
CA ARG A 635 -3.23 -27.72 38.08
C ARG A 635 -4.73 -27.95 38.15
N ASP A 636 -5.45 -27.14 38.91
CA ASP A 636 -6.90 -27.24 39.02
C ASP A 636 -7.59 -26.90 37.69
N GLN A 637 -7.10 -25.88 36.98
CA GLN A 637 -7.56 -25.54 35.63
C GLN A 637 -7.26 -26.65 34.62
N ALA A 638 -6.02 -27.17 34.59
CA ALA A 638 -5.63 -28.27 33.72
C ALA A 638 -6.54 -29.49 33.96
N LEU A 639 -6.86 -29.80 35.22
CA LEU A 639 -7.78 -30.88 35.57
C LEU A 639 -9.23 -30.61 35.13
N SER A 640 -9.75 -29.39 35.30
CA SER A 640 -11.11 -29.07 34.86
C SER A 640 -11.26 -29.16 33.35
N TYR A 641 -10.33 -28.57 32.59
CA TYR A 641 -10.35 -28.63 31.13
C TYR A 641 -10.09 -30.04 30.60
N SER A 642 -9.20 -30.81 31.24
CA SER A 642 -8.98 -32.22 30.89
C SER A 642 -10.24 -33.07 31.08
N ARG A 643 -10.97 -32.90 32.19
CA ARG A 643 -12.23 -33.61 32.43
C ARG A 643 -13.31 -33.21 31.43
N ARG A 644 -13.39 -31.92 31.09
CA ARG A 644 -14.29 -31.40 30.07
C ARG A 644 -14.03 -32.03 28.70
N LEU A 645 -12.77 -32.02 28.24
CA LEU A 645 -12.37 -32.63 26.97
C LEU A 645 -12.64 -34.15 26.93
N LEU A 646 -12.34 -34.86 28.03
CA LEU A 646 -12.68 -36.27 28.15
C LEU A 646 -14.19 -36.50 28.09
N GLY A 647 -14.99 -35.62 28.68
CA GLY A 647 -16.45 -35.61 28.60
C GLY A 647 -16.98 -35.42 27.18
N LEU A 648 -16.52 -34.37 26.49
CA LEU A 648 -16.92 -34.05 25.11
C LEU A 648 -16.55 -35.13 24.11
N THR A 649 -15.45 -35.85 24.36
CA THR A 649 -15.01 -36.94 23.50
C THR A 649 -15.72 -38.27 23.83
N LYS A 650 -16.48 -38.41 24.93
CA LYS A 650 -17.23 -39.65 25.25
C LYS A 650 -18.22 -39.96 24.13
N GLY A 651 -18.07 -41.11 23.48
CA GLY A 651 -18.98 -41.57 22.42
C GLY A 651 -18.69 -41.06 21.01
N LYS A 652 -17.79 -40.07 20.81
CA LYS A 652 -17.28 -39.73 19.48
C LYS A 652 -16.41 -40.89 18.94
N HIS A 653 -17.05 -41.87 18.31
CA HIS A 653 -16.41 -42.99 17.61
C HIS A 653 -16.29 -42.77 16.08
N SER A 654 -16.74 -41.64 15.55
CA SER A 654 -16.72 -41.29 14.12
C SER A 654 -15.87 -40.02 13.92
N ASP A 655 -15.07 -39.81 12.87
CA ASP A 655 -15.24 -40.19 11.47
C ASP A 655 -13.92 -40.56 10.77
N GLN A 656 -14.07 -41.13 9.58
CA GLN A 656 -13.07 -41.77 8.74
C GLN A 656 -11.97 -40.82 8.19
N THR A 657 -10.88 -40.59 8.91
CA THR A 657 -9.65 -40.04 8.28
C THR A 657 -8.35 -40.48 8.97
N ARG A 658 -7.26 -40.54 8.19
CA ARG A 658 -5.90 -40.95 8.62
C ARG A 658 -5.42 -40.07 9.80
N GLY A 659 -5.22 -40.68 10.97
CA GLY A 659 -4.83 -39.98 12.22
C GLY A 659 -5.40 -40.59 13.52
N LYS A 660 -6.43 -41.44 13.41
CA LYS A 660 -7.19 -42.05 14.53
C LYS A 660 -6.36 -42.71 15.62
N GLY A 661 -5.28 -43.41 15.26
CA GLY A 661 -4.44 -44.12 16.23
C GLY A 661 -3.74 -43.16 17.19
N LEU A 662 -3.26 -42.02 16.67
CA LEU A 662 -2.56 -41.02 17.48
C LEU A 662 -3.53 -40.25 18.38
N PHE A 663 -4.68 -39.84 17.86
CA PHE A 663 -5.72 -39.17 18.65
C PHE A 663 -6.22 -40.04 19.82
N MET A 664 -6.57 -41.31 19.54
CA MET A 664 -7.02 -42.23 20.59
C MET A 664 -5.92 -42.54 21.60
N ARG A 665 -4.66 -42.60 21.17
CA ARG A 665 -3.50 -42.74 22.06
C ARG A 665 -3.35 -41.53 22.99
N LYS A 666 -3.41 -40.31 22.46
CA LYS A 666 -3.34 -39.07 23.26
C LYS A 666 -4.51 -38.95 24.23
N ARG A 667 -5.73 -39.26 23.79
CA ARG A 667 -6.92 -39.29 24.65
C ARG A 667 -6.81 -40.29 25.80
N ARG A 668 -6.39 -41.53 25.52
CA ARG A 668 -6.16 -42.55 26.57
C ARG A 668 -5.08 -42.10 27.55
N SER A 669 -4.05 -41.44 27.04
CA SER A 669 -2.98 -40.87 27.86
C SER A 669 -3.52 -39.79 28.81
N LEU A 670 -4.41 -38.93 28.32
CA LEU A 670 -5.06 -37.91 29.15
C LEU A 670 -5.98 -38.54 30.23
N ASP A 671 -6.79 -39.55 29.88
CA ASP A 671 -7.63 -40.27 30.85
C ASP A 671 -6.79 -40.88 31.97
N VAL A 672 -5.66 -41.48 31.61
CA VAL A 672 -4.69 -42.01 32.57
C VAL A 672 -4.12 -40.91 33.46
N LEU A 673 -3.66 -39.79 32.90
CA LEU A 673 -3.09 -38.69 33.70
C LEU A 673 -4.11 -38.09 34.69
N VAL A 674 -5.39 -37.98 34.30
CA VAL A 674 -6.46 -37.52 35.19
C VAL A 674 -6.68 -38.50 36.34
N LYS A 675 -6.66 -39.82 36.08
CA LYS A 675 -6.74 -40.85 37.13
C LYS A 675 -5.52 -40.85 38.04
N VAL A 676 -4.32 -40.64 37.49
CA VAL A 676 -3.08 -40.49 38.27
C VAL A 676 -3.19 -39.27 39.18
N ALA A 677 -3.69 -38.15 38.69
CA ALA A 677 -3.91 -36.96 39.51
C ALA A 677 -4.86 -37.25 40.69
N GLN A 678 -5.97 -37.97 40.46
CA GLN A 678 -6.88 -38.40 41.51
C GLN A 678 -6.19 -39.30 42.54
N PHE A 679 -5.35 -40.23 42.10
CA PHE A 679 -4.54 -41.07 42.99
C PHE A 679 -3.55 -40.26 43.82
N LEU A 680 -2.84 -39.31 43.21
CA LEU A 680 -1.93 -38.42 43.92
C LEU A 680 -2.68 -37.56 44.94
N ASP A 681 -3.89 -37.10 44.63
CA ASP A 681 -4.72 -36.36 45.59
C ASP A 681 -5.16 -37.23 46.77
N LEU A 682 -5.53 -38.49 46.53
CA LEU A 682 -5.85 -39.46 47.58
C LEU A 682 -4.63 -39.81 48.44
N TYR A 683 -3.46 -39.95 47.81
CA TYR A 683 -2.19 -40.18 48.47
C TYR A 683 -1.82 -39.02 49.40
N ARG A 684 -1.89 -37.78 48.90
CA ARG A 684 -1.63 -36.55 49.68
C ARG A 684 -2.61 -36.39 50.85
N ARG A 685 -3.86 -36.87 50.72
CA ARG A 685 -4.86 -36.92 51.79
C ARG A 685 -4.65 -38.06 52.80
N ASN A 686 -3.59 -38.86 52.65
CA ASN A 686 -3.26 -40.03 53.47
C ASN A 686 -4.33 -41.15 53.45
N ASP A 687 -5.24 -41.13 52.48
CA ASP A 687 -6.26 -42.18 52.28
C ASP A 687 -5.71 -43.30 51.38
N LYS A 688 -4.78 -44.07 51.95
CA LYS A 688 -3.99 -45.07 51.20
C LYS A 688 -4.82 -46.24 50.67
N VAL A 689 -5.95 -46.55 51.31
CA VAL A 689 -6.85 -47.64 50.90
C VAL A 689 -7.60 -47.26 49.63
N ARG A 690 -8.13 -46.03 49.55
CA ARG A 690 -8.77 -45.52 48.32
C ARG A 690 -7.75 -45.25 47.22
N ALA A 691 -6.56 -44.76 47.58
CA ALA A 691 -5.46 -44.60 46.63
C ALA A 691 -5.09 -45.94 45.96
N TRP A 692 -5.00 -47.03 46.73
CA TRP A 692 -4.72 -48.36 46.19
C TRP A 692 -5.81 -48.86 45.23
N LYS A 693 -7.09 -48.62 45.54
CA LYS A 693 -8.21 -48.95 44.63
C LYS A 693 -8.12 -48.17 43.32
N ALA A 694 -7.86 -46.87 43.40
CA ALA A 694 -7.67 -46.02 42.21
C ALA A 694 -6.47 -46.49 41.36
N LEU A 695 -5.38 -46.94 42.00
CA LEU A 695 -4.20 -47.51 41.33
C LEU A 695 -4.54 -48.79 40.56
N THR A 696 -5.36 -49.66 41.14
CA THR A 696 -5.84 -50.88 40.49
C THR A 696 -6.72 -50.56 39.27
N GLU A 697 -7.58 -49.55 39.36
CA GLU A 697 -8.46 -49.10 38.27
C GLU A 697 -7.71 -48.43 37.10
N MET A 698 -6.49 -47.93 37.33
CA MET A 698 -5.67 -47.31 36.30
C MET A 698 -5.03 -48.30 35.33
N GLU A 699 -4.85 -49.55 35.74
CA GLU A 699 -4.22 -50.60 34.94
C GLU A 699 -2.82 -50.23 34.34
N ILE A 700 -2.05 -49.35 34.96
CA ILE A 700 -0.72 -48.98 34.43
C ILE A 700 0.36 -49.97 34.91
N LEU A 701 0.23 -50.41 36.16
CA LEU A 701 1.22 -51.24 36.85
C LEU A 701 0.77 -52.72 36.86
N PRO A 702 1.72 -53.68 36.75
CA PRO A 702 1.39 -55.09 36.79
C PRO A 702 1.11 -55.53 38.24
N LEU A 703 -0.16 -55.84 38.53
CA LEU A 703 -0.56 -56.44 39.80
C LEU A 703 -0.35 -57.95 39.83
N HIS A 704 -0.47 -58.60 38.66
CA HIS A 704 -0.29 -60.04 38.50
C HIS A 704 0.91 -60.36 37.60
N ARG A 705 1.55 -61.50 37.85
CA ARG A 705 2.73 -61.98 37.12
C ARG A 705 2.49 -62.16 35.62
N GLU A 706 1.25 -62.47 35.24
CA GLU A 706 0.82 -62.68 33.84
C GLU A 706 0.77 -61.37 33.05
N GLU A 707 0.51 -60.24 33.72
CA GLU A 707 0.40 -58.92 33.08
C GLU A 707 1.75 -58.24 32.86
N LEU A 708 2.80 -58.74 33.53
CA LEU A 708 4.13 -58.12 33.55
C LEU A 708 4.67 -57.83 32.15
N SER A 709 4.62 -58.81 31.23
CA SER A 709 5.14 -58.67 29.87
C SER A 709 4.37 -57.62 29.05
N ASN A 710 3.06 -57.54 29.25
CA ASN A 710 2.19 -56.61 28.52
C ASN A 710 2.37 -55.18 29.05
N ARG A 711 2.43 -54.98 30.38
CA ARG A 711 2.62 -53.65 30.98
C ARG A 711 4.03 -53.11 30.73
N VAL A 712 5.06 -53.96 30.65
CA VAL A 712 6.41 -53.55 30.24
C VAL A 712 6.41 -53.00 28.80
N LYS A 713 5.70 -53.66 27.88
CA LYS A 713 5.56 -53.16 26.49
C LYS A 713 4.77 -51.85 26.42
N ASP A 714 3.73 -51.72 27.24
CA ASP A 714 2.91 -50.51 27.31
C ASP A 714 3.64 -49.30 27.90
N MET A 715 4.63 -49.51 28.77
CA MET A 715 5.37 -48.44 29.45
C MET A 715 6.79 -48.21 28.88
N ALA A 716 7.24 -49.04 27.94
CA ALA A 716 8.57 -48.94 27.33
C ALA A 716 8.79 -47.59 26.61
N PHE A 717 9.93 -46.96 26.92
CA PHE A 717 10.34 -45.67 26.35
C PHE A 717 10.43 -45.75 24.81
N GLY A 718 9.69 -44.89 24.11
CA GLY A 718 9.74 -44.76 22.65
C GLY A 718 8.97 -45.82 21.85
N GLY A 719 8.37 -46.84 22.48
CA GLY A 719 7.74 -47.98 21.80
C GLY A 719 6.26 -48.26 22.11
N SER A 720 5.64 -47.55 23.06
CA SER A 720 4.24 -47.83 23.43
C SER A 720 3.25 -47.46 22.32
N LEU A 721 2.47 -48.45 21.85
CA LEU A 721 1.29 -48.25 21.01
C LEU A 721 0.09 -47.73 21.81
N ARG A 722 0.13 -47.86 23.15
CA ARG A 722 -0.99 -47.60 24.05
C ARG A 722 -1.00 -46.18 24.61
N PHE A 723 0.16 -45.64 24.97
CA PHE A 723 0.29 -44.34 25.64
C PHE A 723 1.32 -43.43 24.97
N ASP A 724 1.10 -42.11 25.04
CA ASP A 724 2.05 -41.10 24.60
C ASP A 724 3.34 -41.12 25.44
N ARG A 725 4.44 -40.61 24.90
CA ARG A 725 5.75 -40.54 25.56
C ARG A 725 5.68 -39.79 26.90
N LEU A 726 4.79 -38.81 27.00
CA LEU A 726 4.61 -38.00 28.22
C LEU A 726 4.16 -38.85 29.41
N VAL A 727 3.31 -39.86 29.20
CA VAL A 727 2.89 -40.79 30.26
C VAL A 727 4.05 -41.72 30.67
N THR A 728 4.87 -42.15 29.70
CA THR A 728 6.04 -42.99 30.00
C THR A 728 7.10 -42.26 30.82
N ASN A 729 7.24 -40.94 30.66
CA ASN A 729 8.17 -40.13 31.44
C ASN A 729 7.75 -40.05 32.92
N VAL A 730 6.45 -39.91 33.16
CA VAL A 730 5.83 -39.83 34.49
C VAL A 730 5.80 -41.21 35.20
N GLY A 731 5.95 -42.31 34.45
CA GLY A 731 5.83 -43.68 34.96
C GLY A 731 6.75 -44.01 36.13
N GLY A 732 7.97 -43.44 36.18
CA GLY A 732 8.93 -43.67 37.27
C GLY A 732 8.49 -43.06 38.61
N GLU A 733 7.89 -41.87 38.58
CA GLU A 733 7.41 -41.18 39.77
C GLU A 733 6.12 -41.81 40.30
N ILE A 734 5.20 -42.21 39.40
CA ILE A 734 4.01 -43.01 39.77
C ILE A 734 4.46 -44.30 40.47
N PHE A 735 5.47 -44.97 39.93
CA PHE A 735 5.98 -46.21 40.49
C PHE A 735 6.53 -46.01 41.91
N ALA A 736 7.27 -44.91 42.16
CA ALA A 736 7.78 -44.59 43.50
C ALA A 736 6.64 -44.38 44.53
N VAL A 737 5.63 -43.57 44.18
CA VAL A 737 4.47 -43.33 45.06
C VAL A 737 3.64 -44.60 45.26
N ALA A 738 3.48 -45.41 44.21
CA ALA A 738 2.81 -46.71 44.30
C ALA A 738 3.55 -47.67 45.24
N MET A 739 4.88 -47.71 45.20
CA MET A 739 5.68 -48.53 46.11
C MET A 739 5.58 -48.06 47.57
N ASP A 740 5.55 -46.74 47.84
CA ASP A 740 5.33 -46.24 49.20
C ASP A 740 3.91 -46.55 49.72
N THR A 741 2.88 -46.42 48.88
CA THR A 741 1.52 -46.82 49.25
C THR A 741 1.44 -48.31 49.57
N LEU A 742 2.02 -49.17 48.75
CA LEU A 742 2.08 -50.61 48.99
C LEU A 742 2.88 -50.95 50.26
N HIS A 743 4.03 -50.32 50.48
CA HIS A 743 4.84 -50.52 51.69
C HIS A 743 4.07 -50.19 52.96
N THR A 744 3.39 -49.06 52.97
CA THR A 744 2.61 -48.64 54.15
C THR A 744 1.36 -49.49 54.39
N LEU A 745 0.75 -50.05 53.34
CA LEU A 745 -0.32 -51.05 53.47
C LEU A 745 0.21 -52.40 53.98
N LEU A 746 1.36 -52.86 53.47
CA LEU A 746 2.05 -54.05 53.98
C LEU A 746 2.38 -53.93 55.46
N LEU A 747 2.91 -52.79 55.91
CA LEU A 747 3.19 -52.56 57.34
C LEU A 747 1.92 -52.62 58.20
N LYS A 748 0.80 -52.05 57.73
CA LYS A 748 -0.49 -52.12 58.44
C LYS A 748 -1.00 -53.56 58.55
N GLU A 749 -1.03 -54.30 57.45
CA GLU A 749 -1.50 -55.69 57.42
C GLU A 749 -0.55 -56.64 58.16
N GLN A 750 0.77 -56.39 58.19
CA GLN A 750 1.71 -57.12 59.04
C GLN A 750 1.43 -56.93 60.54
N VAL A 751 1.11 -55.70 60.95
CA VAL A 751 0.74 -55.40 62.34
C VAL A 751 -0.61 -56.04 62.70
N GLU A 752 -1.57 -56.04 61.77
CA GLU A 752 -2.87 -56.68 61.96
C GLU A 752 -2.79 -58.22 61.97
N ALA A 753 -1.99 -58.83 61.09
CA ALA A 753 -1.74 -60.28 61.06
C ALA A 753 -0.94 -60.79 62.27
N ARG A 754 -0.18 -59.92 62.95
CA ARG A 754 0.46 -60.21 64.24
C ARG A 754 -0.51 -60.12 65.43
N LYS A 755 -1.55 -59.28 65.32
CA LYS A 755 -2.55 -59.05 66.38
C LYS A 755 -3.78 -59.98 66.27
N SER A 756 -4.18 -60.37 65.07
CA SER A 756 -5.36 -61.20 64.79
C SER A 756 -4.96 -62.62 64.36
N LYS A 757 -5.70 -63.64 64.81
CA LYS A 757 -5.63 -65.03 64.30
C LYS A 757 -6.41 -65.24 62.99
N ASP A 758 -6.90 -64.16 62.37
CA ASP A 758 -7.66 -64.25 61.12
C ASP A 758 -6.82 -64.76 59.96
N ASN A 759 -7.25 -65.89 59.38
CA ASN A 759 -6.70 -66.41 58.12
C ASN A 759 -6.89 -65.40 56.96
N ALA A 760 -7.92 -64.54 57.02
CA ALA A 760 -8.19 -63.54 56.00
C ALA A 760 -7.15 -62.41 55.92
N ALA A 761 -6.55 -62.03 57.06
CA ALA A 761 -5.47 -61.02 57.07
C ALA A 761 -4.16 -61.61 56.52
N ARG A 762 -3.88 -62.89 56.83
CA ARG A 762 -2.73 -63.63 56.30
C ARG A 762 -2.80 -63.86 54.79
N LEU A 763 -4.00 -64.14 54.27
CA LEU A 763 -4.23 -64.30 52.83
C LEU A 763 -3.97 -62.97 52.08
N ARG A 764 -4.53 -61.85 52.59
CA ARG A 764 -4.29 -60.51 52.04
C ARG A 764 -2.82 -60.10 52.09
N LEU A 765 -2.11 -60.46 53.15
CA LEU A 765 -0.67 -60.22 53.27
C LEU A 765 0.11 -60.99 52.18
N GLN A 766 -0.22 -62.28 51.95
CA GLN A 766 0.41 -63.08 50.90
C GLN A 766 0.14 -62.52 49.49
N GLU A 767 -1.08 -62.03 49.25
CA GLU A 767 -1.45 -61.37 47.99
C GLU A 767 -0.63 -60.09 47.77
N LEU A 768 -0.54 -59.22 48.79
CA LEU A 768 0.24 -57.98 48.70
C LEU A 768 1.74 -58.22 48.55
N GLU A 769 2.30 -59.26 49.20
CA GLU A 769 3.69 -59.69 48.99
C GLU A 769 3.94 -60.21 47.57
N GLY A 770 2.96 -60.91 46.99
CA GLY A 770 2.98 -61.35 45.60
C GLY A 770 2.97 -60.19 44.60
N VAL A 771 2.15 -59.17 44.87
CA VAL A 771 2.11 -57.92 44.09
C VAL A 771 3.44 -57.17 44.22
N ALA A 772 4.00 -57.05 45.43
CA ALA A 772 5.28 -56.39 45.69
C ALA A 772 6.42 -57.00 44.86
N LYS A 773 6.53 -58.33 44.84
CA LYS A 773 7.53 -59.06 44.03
C LYS A 773 7.38 -58.79 42.54
N THR A 774 6.13 -58.72 42.07
CA THR A 774 5.82 -58.42 40.65
C THR A 774 6.18 -56.97 40.29
N MET A 775 5.91 -56.02 41.19
CA MET A 775 6.28 -54.60 41.01
C MET A 775 7.80 -54.39 41.03
N ILE A 776 8.53 -55.08 41.90
CA ILE A 776 10.01 -55.04 41.93
C ILE A 776 10.59 -55.57 40.60
N ALA A 777 10.06 -56.70 40.11
CA ALA A 777 10.46 -57.24 38.81
C ALA A 777 10.18 -56.23 37.68
N PHE A 778 9.03 -55.57 37.69
CA PHE A 778 8.68 -54.51 36.74
C PHE A 778 9.66 -53.32 36.77
N GLY A 779 9.94 -52.79 37.97
CA GLY A 779 10.88 -51.67 38.15
C GLY A 779 12.31 -52.02 37.68
N SER A 780 12.74 -53.27 37.89
CA SER A 780 14.05 -53.75 37.42
C SER A 780 14.17 -53.82 35.90
N ILE A 781 13.09 -54.23 35.21
CA ILE A 781 13.04 -54.32 33.75
C ILE A 781 12.99 -52.92 33.12
N MET A 782 12.23 -52.00 33.74
CA MET A 782 12.08 -50.62 33.28
C MET A 782 13.25 -49.70 33.65
N LYS A 783 14.16 -50.15 34.53
CA LYS A 783 15.32 -49.39 35.03
C LYS A 783 14.94 -48.05 35.68
N TYR A 784 13.84 -48.02 36.45
CA TYR A 784 13.47 -46.83 37.21
C TYR A 784 14.43 -46.63 38.39
N ASN A 785 15.41 -45.73 38.25
CA ASN A 785 16.42 -45.46 39.27
C ASN A 785 15.92 -44.43 40.31
N GLY A 786 15.19 -44.91 41.32
CA GLY A 786 14.99 -44.18 42.57
C GLY A 786 15.81 -44.82 43.68
N ALA A 787 16.59 -44.05 44.44
CA ALA A 787 17.38 -44.55 45.57
C ALA A 787 16.54 -45.32 46.63
N GLU A 788 15.24 -45.04 46.68
CA GLU A 788 14.29 -45.72 47.59
C GLU A 788 13.75 -47.05 47.04
N VAL A 789 13.64 -47.20 45.71
CA VAL A 789 13.05 -48.39 45.04
C VAL A 789 13.86 -49.66 45.32
N TYR A 790 15.18 -49.55 45.38
CA TYR A 790 16.08 -50.66 45.66
C TYR A 790 16.36 -50.89 47.15
N SER A 791 15.89 -50.00 48.03
CA SER A 791 16.00 -50.16 49.49
C SER A 791 14.85 -50.99 50.09
N LEU A 792 13.72 -51.07 49.38
CA LEU A 792 12.49 -51.76 49.79
C LEU A 792 12.58 -53.30 49.81
N PRO A 793 13.22 -53.98 48.83
CA PRO A 793 13.47 -55.42 48.92
C PRO A 793 14.34 -55.77 50.15
N VAL A 794 15.32 -54.91 50.44
CA VAL A 794 16.24 -55.05 51.60
C VAL A 794 15.52 -54.85 52.93
N LEU A 795 14.55 -53.92 53.00
CA LEU A 795 13.70 -53.69 54.19
C LEU A 795 12.62 -54.76 54.40
N LEU A 796 12.16 -55.42 53.33
CA LEU A 796 11.15 -56.48 53.37
C LEU A 796 11.75 -57.89 53.50
N GLY A 797 13.09 -58.03 53.43
CA GLY A 797 13.76 -59.33 53.47
C GLY A 797 13.44 -60.24 52.28
N ILE A 798 13.26 -59.65 51.09
CA ILE A 798 12.97 -60.34 49.83
C ILE A 798 14.21 -60.36 48.94
#